data_AF-A0A9W4S8C2-F1
#
_entry.id   AF-A0A9W4S8C2-F1
#
_cell.length_a   1.000
_cell.length_b   1.000
_cell.length_c   1.000
_cell.angle_alpha   90.00
_cell.angle_beta   90.00
_cell.angle_gamma   90.00
#
_symmetry.space_group_name_H-M   'P 1'
#
loop_
_entity.id
_entity.type
_entity.pdbx_description
1 polymer ?
#
loop_
_entity_poly.entity_id
_entity_poly.type
_entity_poly.pdbx_seq_one_letter_code
_entity_poly.pdbx_strand_id
1 'polypeptide(L)'
;YLRAITNTHHSKSDWTLDPRVEIGKQFDGEGVPRGVGNQVSVEFNLLYRFHSCISKKDERWIDGFFAKLFPGRKPEDLQNVGMEELGAALMKFEMGIDKDPSKRTFDDLQRGEDGKFRDEDLVRVLKEAMEDPAGTFGARMVPKALKIVEIMGIKQARAWQVASLNEFRDFFGLKRHDTFKDINSNEEIATLLEKLYTDPDMVELYPGLMIEDIKPVRNTGSGICPTYSVGRAVLSDAVTLVRSDRFNTIDYTVSNLTAWGYNEIQQDYKTLGGSMLYKLIQRGLPGWFPFNSIAVMQPMYTKKANERIAREIGTFNQFTLDDPKAPPKPVVVASSEGIKRVLGSPDKFVVPWLTPLNALYTDTKKDISWFMLAGDGSTNKQEKVNFVNAMKKVPNLHNAVHQFIERVGRQLIEKETFKLKEGLCQMDIIRDVAIPLNAQLLADLFYFDLRHEENPGGTLSATDLYRHLLNIRIWGVNNNDPGQAWNRRRRAADSAKVITDSTRKLVDEVSRGRGLNLGFISAINEVASRKTHIKKDSLRSCGYKLVEELLNQGGSPEKVTDNVWLTAFGGIGVPVTTFYEVMEYFLRPENKSIWGEVQALAQKNDEAGLHAYVNEAMRLTSGQRNVRIATVKDEIDGQKVEPGNAVVMLLGAAGRNPKEVPNADKFDAKRSTDHIKPFSYGQHECVGQDVARAFVTGLVKLVADLRQLRPAPGEMGKVKTIQVGTERAYLNDSWSYLGFDASTWKVHFDGHGQGTYEGDQEPNKPIDMGRYYYILQKRKESLLKGVSA
;
A
#
# COMPACT_ATOMS: atom_id res chain seq x y z
N TYR A 1 -16.77 -6.57 8.22
CA TYR A 1 -17.90 -7.46 8.55
C TYR A 1 -18.60 -7.04 9.83
N LEU A 2 -17.98 -7.13 11.01
CA LEU A 2 -18.63 -6.77 12.29
C LEU A 2 -19.24 -5.35 12.31
N ARG A 3 -18.55 -4.36 11.73
CA ARG A 3 -19.10 -2.98 11.61
C ARG A 3 -20.41 -2.89 10.82
N ALA A 4 -20.66 -3.79 9.87
CA ALA A 4 -21.92 -3.85 9.13
C ALA A 4 -23.01 -4.50 10.00
N ILE A 5 -22.68 -5.58 10.72
CA ILE A 5 -23.60 -6.22 11.69
C ILE A 5 -24.06 -5.22 12.75
N THR A 6 -23.11 -4.49 13.34
CA THR A 6 -23.37 -3.52 14.41
C THR A 6 -23.75 -2.14 13.88
N ASN A 7 -23.85 -1.96 12.56
CA ASN A 7 -24.14 -0.69 11.92
C ASN A 7 -23.23 0.49 12.31
N THR A 8 -22.02 0.19 12.82
CA THR A 8 -21.04 1.21 13.24
C THR A 8 -20.47 1.96 12.03
N HIS A 9 -20.76 1.53 10.79
CA HIS A 9 -20.40 2.28 9.60
C HIS A 9 -21.06 3.67 9.53
N HIS A 10 -22.23 3.88 10.16
CA HIS A 10 -22.90 5.18 10.30
C HIS A 10 -22.24 6.12 11.34
N SER A 11 -21.00 5.85 11.76
CA SER A 11 -20.31 6.60 12.79
C SER A 11 -18.91 7.01 12.33
N LYS A 12 -18.46 8.19 12.77
CA LYS A 12 -17.08 8.67 12.64
C LYS A 12 -16.09 7.95 13.56
N SER A 13 -16.59 7.13 14.49
CA SER A 13 -15.76 6.39 15.44
C SER A 13 -14.94 5.31 14.72
N ASP A 14 -13.67 5.26 15.07
CA ASP A 14 -12.71 4.23 14.66
C ASP A 14 -12.83 2.95 15.50
N TRP A 15 -13.65 2.95 16.56
CA TRP A 15 -13.89 1.80 17.42
C TRP A 15 -14.47 0.63 16.62
N THR A 16 -13.89 -0.56 16.77
CA THR A 16 -14.43 -1.82 16.28
C THR A 16 -14.23 -2.91 17.32
N LEU A 17 -15.13 -3.87 17.35
CA LEU A 17 -14.93 -5.09 18.11
C LEU A 17 -13.84 -5.93 17.44
N ASP A 18 -12.74 -6.20 18.14
CA ASP A 18 -11.69 -7.12 17.71
C ASP A 18 -11.63 -8.33 18.68
N PRO A 19 -12.20 -9.49 18.31
CA PRO A 19 -12.24 -10.67 19.18
C PRO A 19 -10.87 -11.26 19.53
N ARG A 20 -9.81 -10.87 18.82
CA ARG A 20 -8.46 -11.45 18.93
C ARG A 20 -7.68 -10.91 20.13
N VAL A 21 -8.06 -9.73 20.63
CA VAL A 21 -7.33 -9.03 21.68
C VAL A 21 -7.29 -9.85 22.97
N GLU A 22 -6.20 -9.72 23.71
CA GLU A 22 -6.10 -10.31 25.03
C GLU A 22 -7.02 -9.55 25.99
N ILE A 23 -7.86 -10.28 26.71
CA ILE A 23 -8.76 -9.70 27.71
C ILE A 23 -8.29 -10.29 29.03
N GLY A 24 -7.65 -9.44 29.84
CA GLY A 24 -7.12 -9.83 31.14
C GLY A 24 -8.23 -10.14 32.13
N LYS A 25 -7.84 -10.29 33.41
CA LYS A 25 -8.69 -10.66 34.54
C LYS A 25 -9.67 -9.57 35.00
N GLN A 26 -10.09 -8.71 34.08
CA GLN A 26 -10.95 -7.55 34.35
C GLN A 26 -12.38 -7.96 34.67
N PHE A 27 -12.82 -9.14 34.18
CA PHE A 27 -14.20 -9.63 34.32
C PHE A 27 -14.30 -10.97 35.06
N ASP A 28 -13.26 -11.80 34.99
CA ASP A 28 -13.13 -13.09 35.69
C ASP A 28 -11.70 -13.24 36.28
N GLY A 29 -11.55 -14.05 37.33
CA GLY A 29 -10.25 -14.24 38.01
C GLY A 29 -9.18 -14.97 37.17
N GLU A 30 -9.57 -15.52 36.02
CA GLU A 30 -8.75 -16.37 35.14
C GLU A 30 -8.41 -15.70 33.81
N GLY A 31 -9.12 -14.64 33.41
CA GLY A 31 -9.03 -14.04 32.08
C GLY A 31 -9.89 -14.83 31.08
N VAL A 32 -10.27 -14.17 29.97
CA VAL A 32 -11.10 -14.83 28.95
C VAL A 32 -10.22 -15.71 28.04
N PRO A 33 -10.48 -17.02 27.90
CA PRO A 33 -9.62 -17.95 27.16
C PRO A 33 -9.51 -17.61 25.66
N ARG A 34 -8.42 -18.07 25.00
CA ARG A 34 -8.17 -17.94 23.55
C ARG A 34 -7.52 -19.22 23.01
N GLY A 35 -7.76 -19.53 21.74
CA GLY A 35 -7.12 -20.66 21.05
C GLY A 35 -7.51 -22.04 21.60
N VAL A 36 -8.64 -22.15 22.29
CA VAL A 36 -9.09 -23.39 22.97
C VAL A 36 -9.88 -24.34 22.07
N GLY A 37 -10.02 -24.02 20.78
CA GLY A 37 -10.86 -24.77 19.84
C GLY A 37 -12.34 -24.41 19.97
N ASN A 38 -13.10 -24.62 18.89
CA ASN A 38 -14.52 -24.28 18.86
C ASN A 38 -15.40 -25.52 19.11
N GLN A 39 -16.34 -25.40 20.04
CA GLN A 39 -17.41 -26.36 20.26
C GLN A 39 -18.71 -25.59 20.47
N VAL A 40 -19.70 -25.86 19.64
CA VAL A 40 -21.04 -25.27 19.76
C VAL A 40 -22.08 -26.38 19.77
N SER A 41 -23.23 -26.09 20.37
CA SER A 41 -24.34 -27.04 20.42
C SER A 41 -25.02 -27.18 19.05
N VAL A 42 -25.79 -28.25 18.86
CA VAL A 42 -26.46 -28.55 17.58
C VAL A 42 -27.48 -27.47 17.18
N GLU A 43 -27.98 -26.69 18.15
CA GLU A 43 -28.87 -25.53 17.94
C GLU A 43 -28.23 -24.47 17.03
N PHE A 44 -26.90 -24.31 17.05
CA PHE A 44 -26.22 -23.38 16.15
C PHE A 44 -26.32 -23.81 14.68
N ASN A 45 -26.44 -25.10 14.37
CA ASN A 45 -26.71 -25.56 13.00
C ASN A 45 -28.08 -25.05 12.49
N LEU A 46 -29.07 -24.99 13.38
CA LEU A 46 -30.42 -24.53 13.10
C LEU A 46 -30.47 -23.00 12.98
N LEU A 47 -29.73 -22.31 13.85
CA LEU A 47 -29.61 -20.86 13.90
C LEU A 47 -29.13 -20.25 12.58
N TYR A 48 -28.12 -20.84 11.92
CA TYR A 48 -27.47 -20.28 10.74
C TYR A 48 -28.24 -20.42 9.42
N ARG A 49 -29.46 -20.98 9.43
CA ARG A 49 -30.27 -21.16 8.22
C ARG A 49 -31.01 -19.87 7.83
N PHE A 50 -30.27 -18.83 7.44
CA PHE A 50 -30.80 -17.49 7.12
C PHE A 50 -31.53 -17.42 5.77
N HIS A 51 -32.36 -18.40 5.43
CA HIS A 51 -33.05 -18.45 4.13
C HIS A 51 -34.02 -17.28 3.91
N SER A 52 -34.54 -16.65 4.98
CA SER A 52 -35.33 -15.42 4.91
C SER A 52 -34.55 -14.23 4.35
N CYS A 53 -33.22 -14.25 4.47
CA CYS A 53 -32.34 -13.16 4.03
C CYS A 53 -31.90 -13.29 2.57
N ILE A 54 -32.33 -14.34 1.87
CA ILE A 54 -32.09 -14.49 0.44
C ILE A 54 -32.71 -13.29 -0.29
N SER A 55 -31.95 -12.66 -1.16
CA SER A 55 -32.42 -11.51 -1.91
C SER A 55 -33.45 -11.92 -2.97
N LYS A 56 -34.17 -10.94 -3.53
CA LYS A 56 -35.07 -11.22 -4.67
C LYS A 56 -34.33 -11.70 -5.90
N LYS A 57 -33.07 -11.29 -6.11
CA LYS A 57 -32.26 -11.76 -7.23
C LYS A 57 -31.88 -13.22 -7.04
N ASP A 58 -31.43 -13.56 -5.84
CA ASP A 58 -31.02 -14.92 -5.50
C ASP A 58 -32.22 -15.86 -5.46
N GLU A 59 -33.40 -15.40 -5.03
CA GLU A 59 -34.65 -16.17 -5.15
C GLU A 59 -34.93 -16.55 -6.60
N ARG A 60 -34.84 -15.59 -7.54
CA ARG A 60 -35.02 -15.89 -8.98
C ARG A 60 -33.95 -16.86 -9.50
N TRP A 61 -32.73 -16.75 -9.02
CA TRP A 61 -31.65 -17.68 -9.37
C TRP A 61 -31.95 -19.08 -8.86
N ILE A 62 -32.39 -19.21 -7.61
CA ILE A 62 -32.81 -20.48 -6.98
C ILE A 62 -33.96 -21.08 -7.77
N ASP A 63 -35.00 -20.30 -8.07
CA ASP A 63 -36.15 -20.77 -8.86
C ASP A 63 -35.69 -21.30 -10.22
N GLY A 64 -34.77 -20.60 -10.90
CA GLY A 64 -34.17 -21.04 -12.15
C GLY A 64 -33.36 -22.32 -12.01
N PHE A 65 -32.58 -22.46 -10.94
CA PHE A 65 -31.82 -23.68 -10.63
C PHE A 65 -32.75 -24.88 -10.40
N PHE A 66 -33.79 -24.71 -9.57
CA PHE A 66 -34.76 -25.76 -9.30
C PHE A 66 -35.59 -26.11 -10.55
N ALA A 67 -35.94 -25.13 -11.39
CA ALA A 67 -36.61 -25.41 -12.66
C ALA A 67 -35.77 -26.29 -13.60
N LYS A 68 -34.42 -26.17 -13.56
CA LYS A 68 -33.51 -27.07 -14.29
C LYS A 68 -33.53 -28.49 -13.71
N LEU A 69 -33.70 -28.65 -12.40
CA LEU A 69 -33.80 -29.95 -11.74
C LEU A 69 -35.14 -30.65 -11.97
N PHE A 70 -36.23 -29.87 -12.09
CA PHE A 70 -37.60 -30.36 -12.28
C PHE A 70 -38.20 -29.83 -13.60
N PRO A 71 -37.71 -30.32 -14.76
CA PRO A 71 -38.14 -29.81 -16.06
C PRO A 71 -39.65 -29.96 -16.26
N GLY A 72 -40.30 -28.91 -16.78
CA GLY A 72 -41.74 -28.87 -17.03
C GLY A 72 -42.58 -28.33 -15.87
N ARG A 73 -41.98 -28.06 -14.70
CA ARG A 73 -42.64 -27.38 -13.58
C ARG A 73 -42.42 -25.86 -13.62
N LYS A 74 -43.39 -25.10 -13.13
CA LYS A 74 -43.23 -23.66 -12.90
C LYS A 74 -42.63 -23.39 -11.51
N PRO A 75 -42.03 -22.22 -11.25
CA PRO A 75 -41.52 -21.87 -9.93
C PRO A 75 -42.57 -22.04 -8.81
N GLU A 76 -43.84 -21.76 -9.07
CA GLU A 76 -44.91 -21.91 -8.08
C GLU A 76 -45.18 -23.38 -7.71
N ASP A 77 -44.83 -24.32 -8.56
CA ASP A 77 -45.00 -25.76 -8.34
C ASP A 77 -43.89 -26.33 -7.44
N LEU A 78 -42.76 -25.62 -7.31
CA LEU A 78 -41.58 -26.09 -6.56
C LEU A 78 -41.89 -26.30 -5.06
N GLN A 79 -42.84 -25.55 -4.52
CA GLN A 79 -43.32 -25.71 -3.13
C GLN A 79 -44.03 -27.05 -2.86
N ASN A 80 -44.34 -27.81 -3.91
CA ASN A 80 -45.04 -29.10 -3.86
C ASN A 80 -44.13 -30.28 -4.22
N VAL A 81 -42.81 -30.06 -4.38
CA VAL A 81 -41.84 -31.15 -4.61
C VAL A 81 -41.75 -32.05 -3.38
N GLY A 82 -41.88 -33.36 -3.59
CA GLY A 82 -41.76 -34.36 -2.53
C GLY A 82 -40.31 -34.70 -2.18
N MET A 83 -40.09 -35.29 -1.00
CA MET A 83 -38.73 -35.62 -0.50
C MET A 83 -37.99 -36.61 -1.39
N GLU A 84 -38.66 -37.68 -1.85
CA GLU A 84 -38.05 -38.70 -2.72
C GLU A 84 -37.68 -38.11 -4.08
N GLU A 85 -38.58 -37.28 -4.63
CA GLU A 85 -38.36 -36.58 -5.90
C GLU A 85 -37.17 -35.63 -5.81
N LEU A 86 -37.08 -34.85 -4.72
CA LEU A 86 -35.95 -33.97 -4.46
C LEU A 86 -34.65 -34.74 -4.30
N GLY A 87 -34.65 -35.83 -3.53
CA GLY A 87 -33.47 -36.67 -3.32
C GLY A 87 -32.94 -37.25 -4.63
N ALA A 88 -33.83 -37.75 -5.49
CA ALA A 88 -33.44 -38.26 -6.81
C ALA A 88 -32.86 -37.16 -7.70
N ALA A 89 -33.47 -35.97 -7.72
CA ALA A 89 -32.98 -34.84 -8.52
C ALA A 89 -31.61 -34.34 -8.04
N LEU A 90 -31.40 -34.21 -6.73
CA LEU A 90 -30.12 -33.80 -6.15
C LEU A 90 -29.01 -34.82 -6.37
N MET A 91 -29.30 -36.13 -6.24
CA MET A 91 -28.32 -37.17 -6.58
C MET A 91 -27.93 -37.12 -8.06
N LYS A 92 -28.90 -36.92 -8.95
CA LYS A 92 -28.61 -36.76 -10.39
C LYS A 92 -27.74 -35.54 -10.66
N PHE A 93 -28.01 -34.43 -9.98
CA PHE A 93 -27.17 -33.22 -10.06
C PHE A 93 -25.75 -33.49 -9.56
N GLU A 94 -25.60 -34.12 -8.40
CA GLU A 94 -24.31 -34.45 -7.80
C GLU A 94 -23.47 -35.37 -8.70
N MET A 95 -24.10 -36.39 -9.31
CA MET A 95 -23.44 -37.27 -10.30
C MET A 95 -22.97 -36.52 -11.55
N GLY A 96 -23.57 -35.37 -11.86
CA GLY A 96 -23.18 -34.51 -12.99
C GLY A 96 -22.01 -33.57 -12.67
N ILE A 97 -21.61 -33.43 -11.41
CA ILE A 97 -20.48 -32.58 -11.03
C ILE A 97 -19.18 -33.28 -11.41
N ASP A 98 -18.31 -32.57 -12.15
CA ASP A 98 -17.00 -33.13 -12.51
C ASP A 98 -16.19 -33.48 -11.24
N LYS A 99 -15.64 -34.70 -11.23
CA LYS A 99 -14.84 -35.19 -10.11
C LYS A 99 -13.57 -34.36 -9.91
N ASP A 100 -13.02 -33.80 -10.98
CA ASP A 100 -11.89 -32.89 -10.96
C ASP A 100 -12.34 -31.45 -10.59
N PRO A 101 -11.98 -30.94 -9.40
CA PRO A 101 -12.37 -29.59 -8.97
C PRO A 101 -11.89 -28.49 -9.92
N SER A 102 -10.81 -28.72 -10.67
CA SER A 102 -10.27 -27.73 -11.62
C SER A 102 -11.17 -27.53 -12.85
N LYS A 103 -12.05 -28.49 -13.15
CA LYS A 103 -13.02 -28.43 -14.25
C LYS A 103 -14.38 -27.89 -13.82
N ARG A 104 -14.65 -27.81 -12.51
CA ARG A 104 -15.94 -27.34 -11.98
C ARG A 104 -16.12 -25.85 -12.29
N THR A 105 -17.29 -25.52 -12.81
CA THR A 105 -17.75 -24.16 -13.08
C THR A 105 -18.89 -23.80 -12.11
N PHE A 106 -19.26 -22.52 -12.06
CA PHE A 106 -20.45 -22.07 -11.33
C PHE A 106 -21.12 -20.94 -12.10
N ASP A 107 -22.45 -20.84 -11.99
CA ASP A 107 -23.26 -19.78 -12.63
C ASP A 107 -22.92 -19.57 -14.12
N ASP A 108 -22.75 -20.68 -14.85
CA ASP A 108 -22.41 -20.74 -16.28
C ASP A 108 -21.07 -20.06 -16.66
N LEU A 109 -20.27 -19.61 -15.68
CA LEU A 109 -18.94 -19.06 -15.89
C LEU A 109 -17.98 -20.10 -16.46
N GLN A 110 -17.18 -19.69 -17.44
CA GLN A 110 -16.21 -20.57 -18.07
C GLN A 110 -14.80 -20.31 -17.54
N ARG A 111 -14.01 -21.38 -17.44
CA ARG A 111 -12.58 -21.27 -17.14
C ARG A 111 -11.79 -21.02 -18.43
N GLY A 112 -10.78 -20.18 -18.34
CA GLY A 112 -9.78 -20.02 -19.39
C GLY A 112 -8.80 -21.19 -19.45
N GLU A 113 -7.89 -21.14 -20.43
CA GLU A 113 -6.82 -22.13 -20.59
C GLU A 113 -5.88 -22.21 -19.39
N ASP A 114 -5.77 -21.13 -18.61
CA ASP A 114 -5.00 -21.05 -17.37
C ASP A 114 -5.74 -21.58 -16.13
N GLY A 115 -6.96 -22.11 -16.32
CA GLY A 115 -7.82 -22.63 -15.27
C GLY A 115 -8.53 -21.55 -14.44
N LYS A 116 -8.34 -20.26 -14.72
CA LYS A 116 -8.97 -19.16 -14.00
C LYS A 116 -10.30 -18.74 -14.64
N PHE A 117 -11.14 -18.07 -13.86
CA PHE A 117 -12.27 -17.33 -14.39
C PHE A 117 -11.78 -15.98 -14.91
N ARG A 118 -12.48 -15.41 -15.91
CA ARG A 118 -12.16 -14.06 -16.38
C ARG A 118 -12.49 -13.05 -15.28
N ASP A 119 -11.55 -12.17 -14.97
CA ASP A 119 -11.77 -11.12 -13.96
C ASP A 119 -13.01 -10.28 -14.26
N GLU A 120 -13.31 -10.01 -15.54
CA GLU A 120 -14.49 -9.25 -15.96
C GLU A 120 -15.80 -9.88 -15.47
N ASP A 121 -15.89 -11.21 -15.52
CA ASP A 121 -17.07 -11.93 -15.05
C ASP A 121 -17.17 -11.88 -13.52
N LEU A 122 -16.03 -12.04 -12.82
CA LEU A 122 -15.98 -11.95 -11.35
C LEU A 122 -16.33 -10.54 -10.86
N VAL A 123 -15.82 -9.51 -11.54
CA VAL A 123 -16.14 -8.10 -11.27
C VAL A 123 -17.61 -7.81 -11.50
N ARG A 124 -18.20 -8.36 -12.58
CA ARG A 124 -19.63 -8.23 -12.85
C ARG A 124 -20.45 -8.86 -11.72
N VAL A 125 -20.17 -10.10 -11.33
CA VAL A 125 -20.85 -10.79 -10.22
C VAL A 125 -20.73 -9.99 -8.93
N LEU A 126 -19.52 -9.54 -8.57
CA LEU A 126 -19.28 -8.76 -7.37
C LEU A 126 -20.02 -7.42 -7.40
N LYS A 127 -20.01 -6.70 -8.53
CA LYS A 127 -20.73 -5.43 -8.70
C LYS A 127 -22.23 -5.64 -8.53
N GLU A 128 -22.80 -6.62 -9.22
CA GLU A 128 -24.23 -6.90 -9.13
C GLU A 128 -24.64 -7.34 -7.71
N ALA A 129 -23.81 -8.13 -7.02
CA ALA A 129 -24.06 -8.54 -5.65
C ALA A 129 -24.01 -7.35 -4.67
N MET A 130 -23.10 -6.40 -4.87
CA MET A 130 -23.06 -5.18 -4.05
C MET A 130 -24.27 -4.27 -4.30
N GLU A 131 -24.95 -4.33 -5.43
CA GLU A 131 -26.16 -3.52 -5.69
C GLU A 131 -27.44 -4.19 -5.16
N ASP A 132 -27.40 -5.48 -4.89
CA ASP A 132 -28.58 -6.26 -4.55
C ASP A 132 -28.76 -6.36 -3.02
N PRO A 133 -29.83 -5.76 -2.46
CA PRO A 133 -30.07 -5.82 -1.03
C PRO A 133 -30.52 -7.22 -0.60
N ALA A 134 -29.93 -7.72 0.48
CA ALA A 134 -30.39 -8.94 1.15
C ALA A 134 -31.85 -8.81 1.62
N GLY A 135 -32.54 -9.95 1.73
CA GLY A 135 -33.87 -10.05 2.33
C GLY A 135 -33.85 -9.72 3.82
N THR A 136 -35.02 -9.47 4.39
CA THR A 136 -35.18 -9.28 5.84
C THR A 136 -35.46 -10.60 6.54
N PHE A 137 -34.99 -10.75 7.78
CA PHE A 137 -35.45 -11.82 8.65
C PHE A 137 -36.97 -11.73 8.86
N GLY A 138 -37.61 -12.87 9.19
CA GLY A 138 -38.99 -12.91 9.65
C GLY A 138 -39.89 -13.89 8.91
N ALA A 139 -41.13 -13.99 9.40
CA ALA A 139 -42.14 -14.89 8.88
C ALA A 139 -42.49 -14.59 7.40
N ARG A 140 -42.73 -15.65 6.61
CA ARG A 140 -43.12 -15.58 5.19
C ARG A 140 -42.07 -14.94 4.26
N MET A 141 -40.81 -14.88 4.69
CA MET A 141 -39.70 -14.33 3.90
C MET A 141 -38.88 -15.39 3.16
N VAL A 142 -39.02 -16.67 3.50
CA VAL A 142 -38.26 -17.77 2.87
C VAL A 142 -38.78 -18.03 1.45
N PRO A 143 -37.90 -18.13 0.43
CA PRO A 143 -38.28 -18.52 -0.92
C PRO A 143 -39.11 -19.81 -0.97
N LYS A 144 -40.15 -19.82 -1.81
CA LYS A 144 -41.07 -20.97 -1.89
C LYS A 144 -40.38 -22.28 -2.30
N ALA A 145 -39.35 -22.19 -3.15
CA ALA A 145 -38.53 -23.33 -3.56
C ALA A 145 -37.83 -24.02 -2.36
N LEU A 146 -37.58 -23.30 -1.27
CA LEU A 146 -36.92 -23.82 -0.07
C LEU A 146 -37.88 -24.36 0.99
N LYS A 147 -39.20 -24.35 0.76
CA LYS A 147 -40.19 -24.87 1.71
C LYS A 147 -39.88 -26.29 2.18
N ILE A 148 -39.46 -27.16 1.27
CA ILE A 148 -39.11 -28.54 1.60
C ILE A 148 -37.88 -28.63 2.51
N VAL A 149 -36.90 -27.73 2.31
CA VAL A 149 -35.71 -27.59 3.15
C VAL A 149 -36.08 -27.11 4.55
N GLU A 150 -37.05 -26.21 4.69
CA GLU A 150 -37.59 -25.79 5.99
C GLU A 150 -38.26 -26.95 6.74
N ILE A 151 -39.09 -27.75 6.05
CA ILE A 151 -39.73 -28.93 6.64
C ILE A 151 -38.67 -29.94 7.13
N MET A 152 -37.60 -30.13 6.35
CA MET A 152 -36.46 -30.95 6.77
C MET A 152 -35.79 -30.39 8.02
N GLY A 153 -35.60 -29.07 8.10
CA GLY A 153 -35.07 -28.40 9.30
C GLY A 153 -35.92 -28.66 10.54
N ILE A 154 -37.23 -28.50 10.44
CA ILE A 154 -38.17 -28.79 11.53
C ILE A 154 -38.07 -30.27 11.97
N LYS A 155 -38.13 -31.20 11.02
CA LYS A 155 -38.02 -32.64 11.33
C LYS A 155 -36.68 -32.99 11.97
N GLN A 156 -35.59 -32.41 11.49
CA GLN A 156 -34.26 -32.64 12.04
C GLN A 156 -34.13 -32.10 13.46
N ALA A 157 -34.64 -30.89 13.72
CA ALA A 157 -34.67 -30.29 15.05
C ALA A 157 -35.43 -31.16 16.05
N ARG A 158 -36.60 -31.68 15.66
CA ARG A 158 -37.38 -32.64 16.46
C ARG A 158 -36.63 -33.93 16.74
N ALA A 159 -35.99 -34.50 15.72
CA ALA A 159 -35.21 -35.73 15.87
C ALA A 159 -34.01 -35.56 16.81
N TRP A 160 -33.40 -34.39 16.82
CA TRP A 160 -32.33 -34.02 17.77
C TRP A 160 -32.84 -33.64 19.16
N GLN A 161 -34.16 -33.48 19.32
CA GLN A 161 -34.80 -33.06 20.58
C GLN A 161 -34.16 -31.77 21.13
N VAL A 162 -33.95 -30.79 20.25
CA VAL A 162 -33.40 -29.49 20.64
C VAL A 162 -34.37 -28.72 21.54
N ALA A 163 -33.83 -27.73 22.26
CA ALA A 163 -34.59 -26.84 23.16
C ALA A 163 -35.80 -26.16 22.48
N SER A 164 -36.73 -25.64 23.27
CA SER A 164 -37.75 -24.70 22.79
C SER A 164 -37.17 -23.31 22.54
N LEU A 165 -37.92 -22.43 21.86
CA LEU A 165 -37.50 -21.04 21.66
C LEU A 165 -37.25 -20.33 23.01
N ASN A 166 -38.13 -20.53 24.00
CA ASN A 166 -38.02 -19.86 25.29
C ASN A 166 -36.88 -20.41 26.16
N GLU A 167 -36.60 -21.72 26.10
CA GLU A 167 -35.42 -22.31 26.75
C GLU A 167 -34.11 -21.75 26.15
N PHE A 168 -34.04 -21.65 24.82
CA PHE A 168 -32.89 -21.05 24.14
C PHE A 168 -32.70 -19.57 24.51
N ARG A 169 -33.79 -18.81 24.60
CA ARG A 169 -33.75 -17.40 25.04
C ARG A 169 -33.25 -17.26 26.47
N ASP A 170 -33.76 -18.09 27.37
CA ASP A 170 -33.37 -18.11 28.78
C ASP A 170 -31.86 -18.40 28.93
N PHE A 171 -31.34 -19.38 28.19
CA PHE A 171 -29.90 -19.67 28.15
C PHE A 171 -29.04 -18.44 27.78
N PHE A 172 -29.51 -17.60 26.86
CA PHE A 172 -28.80 -16.37 26.46
C PHE A 172 -29.12 -15.13 27.34
N GLY A 173 -29.89 -15.31 28.41
CA GLY A 173 -30.35 -14.23 29.30
C GLY A 173 -31.32 -13.27 28.62
N LEU A 174 -32.06 -13.73 27.61
CA LEU A 174 -33.11 -12.97 26.95
C LEU A 174 -34.45 -13.18 27.67
N LYS A 175 -35.33 -12.17 27.62
CA LYS A 175 -36.68 -12.27 28.20
C LYS A 175 -37.46 -13.41 27.52
N ARG A 176 -38.08 -14.30 28.28
CA ARG A 176 -39.05 -15.26 27.74
C ARG A 176 -40.21 -14.52 27.05
N HIS A 177 -40.80 -15.17 26.06
CA HIS A 177 -42.05 -14.73 25.43
C HIS A 177 -43.21 -15.26 26.26
N ASP A 178 -44.03 -14.35 26.79
CA ASP A 178 -45.16 -14.69 27.69
C ASP A 178 -46.44 -14.93 26.87
N THR A 179 -46.50 -14.39 25.65
CA THR A 179 -47.63 -14.51 24.72
C THR A 179 -47.16 -14.76 23.29
N PHE A 180 -48.02 -15.29 22.41
CA PHE A 180 -47.67 -15.45 20.99
C PHE A 180 -47.40 -14.11 20.27
N LYS A 181 -48.00 -13.01 20.74
CA LYS A 181 -47.72 -11.66 20.23
C LYS A 181 -46.34 -11.14 20.64
N ASP A 182 -45.73 -11.68 21.70
CA ASP A 182 -44.34 -11.36 22.05
C ASP A 182 -43.35 -11.96 21.05
N ILE A 183 -43.68 -13.12 20.48
CA ILE A 183 -42.88 -13.79 19.45
C ILE A 183 -42.94 -12.99 18.14
N ASN A 184 -44.15 -12.65 17.68
CA ASN A 184 -44.35 -11.86 16.47
C ASN A 184 -45.53 -10.89 16.64
N SER A 185 -45.29 -9.60 16.42
CA SER A 185 -46.29 -8.55 16.59
C SER A 185 -47.39 -8.55 15.53
N ASN A 186 -47.23 -9.27 14.42
CA ASN A 186 -48.28 -9.42 13.41
C ASN A 186 -49.40 -10.33 13.92
N GLU A 187 -50.61 -9.79 14.02
CA GLU A 187 -51.77 -10.51 14.59
C GLU A 187 -52.12 -11.80 13.84
N GLU A 188 -51.96 -11.83 12.53
CA GLU A 188 -52.23 -13.02 11.72
C GLU A 188 -51.23 -14.13 12.05
N ILE A 189 -49.95 -13.79 12.17
CA ILE A 189 -48.88 -14.74 12.49
C ILE A 189 -49.02 -15.26 13.92
N ALA A 190 -49.26 -14.37 14.89
CA ALA A 190 -49.49 -14.75 16.29
C ALA A 190 -50.70 -15.68 16.43
N THR A 191 -51.80 -15.39 15.72
CA THR A 191 -53.00 -16.26 15.71
C THR A 191 -52.70 -17.63 15.10
N LEU A 192 -51.86 -17.71 14.08
CA LEU A 192 -51.43 -18.99 13.51
C LEU A 192 -50.56 -19.79 14.49
N LEU A 193 -49.66 -19.14 15.22
CA LEU A 193 -48.88 -19.79 16.28
C LEU A 193 -49.79 -20.36 17.38
N GLU A 194 -50.77 -19.59 17.84
CA GLU A 194 -51.74 -20.02 18.86
C GLU A 194 -52.58 -21.22 18.42
N LYS A 195 -52.87 -21.33 17.12
CA LYS A 195 -53.55 -22.52 16.56
C LYS A 195 -52.64 -23.75 16.46
N LEU A 196 -51.33 -23.55 16.35
CA LEU A 196 -50.35 -24.63 16.19
C LEU A 196 -49.76 -25.11 17.52
N TYR A 197 -49.67 -24.22 18.51
CA TYR A 197 -49.06 -24.47 19.81
C TYR A 197 -50.02 -24.01 20.92
N THR A 198 -50.12 -24.80 22.00
CA THR A 198 -51.03 -24.50 23.12
C THR A 198 -50.48 -23.42 24.05
N ASP A 199 -49.17 -23.24 24.12
CA ASP A 199 -48.49 -22.27 24.97
C ASP A 199 -47.21 -21.76 24.27
N PRO A 200 -46.80 -20.47 24.42
CA PRO A 200 -45.55 -19.94 23.87
C PRO A 200 -44.29 -20.76 24.24
N ASP A 201 -44.26 -21.41 25.41
CA ASP A 201 -43.15 -22.28 25.81
C ASP A 201 -43.01 -23.55 24.96
N MET A 202 -44.08 -23.94 24.27
CA MET A 202 -44.11 -25.10 23.38
C MET A 202 -43.63 -24.79 21.96
N VAL A 203 -43.35 -23.51 21.64
CA VAL A 203 -42.87 -23.13 20.31
C VAL A 203 -41.46 -23.69 20.10
N GLU A 204 -41.35 -24.60 19.13
CA GLU A 204 -40.10 -25.26 18.75
C GLU A 204 -39.04 -24.23 18.31
N LEU A 205 -37.77 -24.50 18.62
CA LEU A 205 -36.68 -23.56 18.34
C LEU A 205 -36.60 -23.16 16.86
N TYR A 206 -36.53 -24.13 15.95
CA TYR A 206 -36.32 -23.84 14.52
C TYR A 206 -37.40 -22.92 13.91
N PRO A 207 -38.70 -23.25 13.95
CA PRO A 207 -39.73 -22.33 13.45
C PRO A 207 -39.80 -21.04 14.26
N GLY A 208 -39.55 -21.09 15.57
CA GLY A 208 -39.49 -19.91 16.44
C GLY A 208 -38.44 -18.89 15.97
N LEU A 209 -37.22 -19.34 15.66
CA LEU A 209 -36.13 -18.48 15.16
C LEU A 209 -36.47 -17.78 13.83
N MET A 210 -37.25 -18.44 12.96
CA MET A 210 -37.62 -17.89 11.64
C MET A 210 -38.81 -16.93 11.72
N ILE A 211 -39.70 -17.12 12.71
CA ILE A 211 -40.94 -16.36 12.86
C ILE A 211 -40.77 -15.16 13.78
N GLU A 212 -39.82 -15.20 14.72
CA GLU A 212 -39.60 -14.13 15.69
C GLU A 212 -39.41 -12.75 15.03
N ASP A 213 -39.94 -11.70 15.67
CA ASP A 213 -39.77 -10.33 15.22
C ASP A 213 -38.30 -9.91 15.12
N ILE A 214 -38.02 -9.13 14.09
CA ILE A 214 -36.69 -8.57 13.84
C ILE A 214 -36.38 -7.42 14.79
N LYS A 215 -35.08 -7.22 15.07
CA LYS A 215 -34.61 -6.00 15.72
C LYS A 215 -34.84 -4.79 14.80
N PRO A 216 -35.22 -3.62 15.35
CA PRO A 216 -35.23 -2.40 14.56
C PRO A 216 -33.79 -2.01 14.16
N VAL A 217 -33.66 -1.27 13.05
CA VAL A 217 -32.39 -0.65 12.64
C VAL A 217 -31.93 0.30 13.73
N ARG A 218 -30.63 0.26 14.08
CA ARG A 218 -30.00 1.22 14.99
C ARG A 218 -28.65 1.67 14.46
N ASN A 219 -28.49 2.98 14.27
CA ASN A 219 -27.24 3.65 13.91
C ASN A 219 -26.64 4.23 15.22
N THR A 220 -25.90 3.53 16.06
CA THR A 220 -25.22 2.22 15.94
C THR A 220 -25.93 1.13 16.77
N GLY A 221 -25.63 -0.15 16.51
CA GLY A 221 -26.03 -1.30 17.33
C GLY A 221 -26.67 -2.46 16.57
N SER A 222 -27.39 -2.21 15.47
CA SER A 222 -28.07 -3.26 14.69
C SER A 222 -28.23 -2.84 13.23
N GLY A 223 -27.45 -3.46 12.34
CA GLY A 223 -27.42 -3.15 10.90
C GLY A 223 -28.15 -4.18 10.06
N ILE A 224 -27.82 -5.47 10.24
CA ILE A 224 -28.47 -6.57 9.51
C ILE A 224 -29.83 -7.00 10.11
N CYS A 225 -30.21 -6.41 11.24
CA CYS A 225 -31.53 -6.54 11.88
C CYS A 225 -32.02 -8.00 12.03
N PRO A 226 -31.25 -8.89 12.67
CA PRO A 226 -31.73 -10.25 12.95
C PRO A 226 -32.82 -10.22 14.02
N THR A 227 -33.49 -11.34 14.26
CA THR A 227 -34.36 -11.50 15.42
C THR A 227 -33.56 -11.35 16.73
N TYR A 228 -34.25 -11.16 17.87
CA TYR A 228 -33.56 -11.01 19.16
C TYR A 228 -32.73 -12.23 19.53
N SER A 229 -33.31 -13.41 19.38
CA SER A 229 -32.65 -14.69 19.68
C SER A 229 -31.49 -14.95 18.72
N VAL A 230 -31.73 -14.80 17.40
CA VAL A 230 -30.69 -14.98 16.37
C VAL A 230 -29.53 -14.01 16.59
N GLY A 231 -29.81 -12.72 16.75
CA GLY A 231 -28.78 -11.71 16.86
C GLY A 231 -27.91 -11.83 18.12
N ARG A 232 -28.47 -12.31 19.24
CA ARG A 232 -27.70 -12.53 20.48
C ARG A 232 -26.76 -13.72 20.33
N ALA A 233 -27.28 -14.85 19.85
CA ALA A 233 -26.50 -16.08 19.70
C ALA A 233 -25.42 -15.95 18.61
N VAL A 234 -25.76 -15.41 17.43
CA VAL A 234 -24.81 -15.23 16.31
C VAL A 234 -23.64 -14.32 16.70
N LEU A 235 -23.90 -13.24 17.45
CA LEU A 235 -22.83 -12.35 17.88
C LEU A 235 -21.90 -13.05 18.89
N SER A 236 -22.45 -13.82 19.83
CA SER A 236 -21.66 -14.61 20.77
C SER A 236 -20.80 -15.66 20.06
N ASP A 237 -21.34 -16.38 19.08
CA ASP A 237 -20.58 -17.37 18.31
C ASP A 237 -19.54 -16.73 17.40
N ALA A 238 -19.86 -15.65 16.69
CA ALA A 238 -18.89 -14.95 15.84
C ALA A 238 -17.65 -14.47 16.65
N VAL A 239 -17.86 -14.01 17.89
CA VAL A 239 -16.76 -13.65 18.80
C VAL A 239 -16.00 -14.89 19.26
N THR A 240 -16.72 -15.93 19.68
CA THR A 240 -16.13 -17.18 20.21
C THR A 240 -15.33 -17.92 19.15
N LEU A 241 -15.81 -17.99 17.91
CA LEU A 241 -15.17 -18.65 16.78
C LEU A 241 -13.81 -18.03 16.48
N VAL A 242 -13.75 -16.70 16.34
CA VAL A 242 -12.48 -15.99 16.08
C VAL A 242 -11.53 -16.13 17.27
N ARG A 243 -12.06 -16.03 18.50
CA ARG A 243 -11.25 -16.08 19.71
C ARG A 243 -10.70 -17.47 20.02
N SER A 244 -11.44 -18.52 19.67
CA SER A 244 -11.07 -19.91 19.91
C SER A 244 -10.16 -20.49 18.83
N ASP A 245 -10.07 -19.82 17.68
CA ASP A 245 -9.14 -20.17 16.60
C ASP A 245 -7.70 -19.81 17.01
N ARG A 246 -6.84 -20.83 17.12
CA ARG A 246 -5.44 -20.63 17.49
C ARG A 246 -4.64 -19.84 16.44
N PHE A 247 -4.96 -19.96 15.15
CA PHE A 247 -4.26 -19.29 14.06
C PHE A 247 -4.53 -17.78 14.05
N ASN A 248 -5.74 -17.37 14.41
CA ASN A 248 -6.15 -15.97 14.51
C ASN A 248 -5.82 -15.32 15.85
N THR A 249 -5.36 -16.09 16.84
CA THR A 249 -5.03 -15.60 18.19
C THR A 249 -3.59 -15.90 18.61
N ILE A 250 -3.27 -17.14 18.99
CA ILE A 250 -1.98 -17.53 19.58
C ILE A 250 -0.88 -17.59 18.52
N ASP A 251 -1.17 -18.22 17.37
CA ASP A 251 -0.22 -18.42 16.28
C ASP A 251 -0.16 -17.22 15.31
N TYR A 252 -0.96 -16.17 15.57
CA TYR A 252 -0.98 -14.92 14.82
C TYR A 252 0.26 -14.07 15.17
N THR A 253 1.44 -14.51 14.73
CA THR A 253 2.72 -13.89 15.08
C THR A 253 3.58 -13.64 13.84
N VAL A 254 4.54 -12.71 13.97
CA VAL A 254 5.54 -12.41 12.93
C VAL A 254 6.33 -13.66 12.53
N SER A 255 6.62 -14.56 13.48
CA SER A 255 7.37 -15.79 13.23
C SER A 255 6.63 -16.74 12.29
N ASN A 256 5.30 -16.83 12.40
CA ASN A 256 4.48 -17.72 11.58
C ASN A 256 4.05 -17.09 10.23
N LEU A 257 3.94 -15.76 10.15
CA LEU A 257 3.42 -15.05 8.97
C LEU A 257 4.48 -14.27 8.17
N THR A 258 5.72 -14.20 8.65
CA THR A 258 6.77 -13.22 8.27
C THR A 258 6.42 -11.80 8.71
N ALA A 259 7.44 -10.92 8.81
CA ALA A 259 7.24 -9.52 9.17
C ALA A 259 6.39 -8.77 8.14
N TRP A 260 6.59 -9.05 6.85
CA TRP A 260 5.79 -8.47 5.78
C TRP A 260 4.36 -8.99 5.80
N GLY A 261 4.17 -10.31 5.88
CA GLY A 261 2.84 -10.92 5.89
C GLY A 261 2.02 -10.47 7.10
N TYR A 262 2.64 -10.43 8.28
CA TYR A 262 2.02 -9.90 9.50
C TYR A 262 1.57 -8.44 9.30
N ASN A 263 2.43 -7.58 8.76
CA ASN A 263 2.12 -6.17 8.51
C ASN A 263 1.04 -5.97 7.43
N GLU A 264 1.05 -6.81 6.38
CA GLU A 264 0.10 -6.74 5.27
C GLU A 264 -1.35 -6.99 5.70
N ILE A 265 -1.57 -7.80 6.73
CA ILE A 265 -2.91 -8.10 7.25
C ILE A 265 -3.32 -7.23 8.45
N GLN A 266 -2.48 -6.26 8.86
CA GLN A 266 -2.86 -5.34 9.94
C GLN A 266 -3.97 -4.40 9.50
N GLN A 267 -4.89 -4.15 10.42
CA GLN A 267 -5.98 -3.21 10.25
C GLN A 267 -5.47 -1.78 10.43
N ASP A 268 -6.07 -0.86 9.70
CA ASP A 268 -5.90 0.57 9.92
C ASP A 268 -7.21 1.16 10.41
N TYR A 269 -7.32 1.47 11.70
CA TYR A 269 -8.55 1.98 12.30
C TYR A 269 -8.97 3.36 11.74
N LYS A 270 -8.02 4.15 11.20
CA LYS A 270 -8.34 5.39 10.48
C LYS A 270 -8.95 5.12 9.11
N THR A 271 -8.83 3.90 8.59
CA THR A 271 -9.49 3.44 7.36
C THR A 271 -10.74 2.66 7.73
N LEU A 272 -11.88 3.35 7.72
CA LEU A 272 -13.21 2.76 7.92
C LEU A 272 -13.32 1.92 9.21
N GLY A 273 -12.65 2.33 10.28
CA GLY A 273 -12.65 1.60 11.56
C GLY A 273 -12.01 0.20 11.47
N GLY A 274 -11.01 0.01 10.61
CA GLY A 274 -10.24 -1.23 10.52
C GLY A 274 -10.78 -2.25 9.51
N SER A 275 -11.70 -1.86 8.63
CA SER A 275 -12.21 -2.76 7.59
C SER A 275 -11.15 -3.11 6.56
N MET A 276 -11.03 -4.40 6.22
CA MET A 276 -10.03 -4.91 5.27
C MET A 276 -10.62 -5.44 3.96
N LEU A 277 -11.94 -5.42 3.80
CA LEU A 277 -12.61 -5.98 2.61
C LEU A 277 -12.18 -5.29 1.32
N TYR A 278 -12.00 -3.97 1.35
CA TYR A 278 -11.50 -3.21 0.21
C TYR A 278 -10.14 -3.73 -0.26
N LYS A 279 -9.27 -4.07 0.69
CA LYS A 279 -7.92 -4.55 0.40
C LYS A 279 -7.94 -5.94 -0.21
N LEU A 280 -8.82 -6.82 0.27
CA LEU A 280 -9.05 -8.14 -0.32
C LEU A 280 -9.50 -8.01 -1.79
N ILE A 281 -10.49 -7.15 -2.08
CA ILE A 281 -10.99 -6.92 -3.44
C ILE A 281 -9.89 -6.31 -4.33
N GLN A 282 -9.17 -5.30 -3.85
CA GLN A 282 -8.09 -4.65 -4.59
C GLN A 282 -6.90 -5.59 -4.88
N ARG A 283 -6.70 -6.61 -4.05
CA ARG A 283 -5.68 -7.66 -4.27
C ARG A 283 -6.18 -8.76 -5.20
N GLY A 284 -7.44 -9.16 -5.10
CA GLY A 284 -8.05 -10.21 -5.91
C GLY A 284 -8.40 -9.78 -7.34
N LEU A 285 -8.76 -8.51 -7.53
CA LEU A 285 -9.14 -7.91 -8.82
C LEU A 285 -8.39 -6.58 -9.04
N PRO A 286 -7.04 -6.63 -9.17
CA PRO A 286 -6.20 -5.44 -9.15
C PRO A 286 -6.52 -4.49 -10.30
N GLY A 287 -6.79 -3.23 -9.96
CA GLY A 287 -7.01 -2.15 -10.94
C GLY A 287 -8.40 -2.12 -11.60
N TRP A 288 -9.26 -3.11 -11.35
CA TRP A 288 -10.63 -3.12 -11.86
C TRP A 288 -11.52 -2.09 -11.18
N PHE A 289 -11.36 -1.91 -9.87
CA PHE A 289 -12.07 -0.91 -9.09
C PHE A 289 -11.16 0.27 -8.78
N PRO A 290 -11.65 1.51 -8.87
CA PRO A 290 -10.93 2.66 -8.34
C PRO A 290 -10.48 2.43 -6.89
N PHE A 291 -9.27 2.87 -6.54
CA PHE A 291 -8.70 2.66 -5.20
C PHE A 291 -9.57 3.25 -4.06
N ASN A 292 -10.40 4.24 -4.39
CA ASN A 292 -11.35 4.91 -3.51
C ASN A 292 -12.81 4.69 -3.92
N SER A 293 -13.12 3.57 -4.59
CA SER A 293 -14.50 3.21 -4.97
C SER A 293 -15.39 3.08 -3.73
N ILE A 294 -16.47 3.85 -3.67
CA ILE A 294 -17.37 3.83 -2.51
C ILE A 294 -18.03 2.45 -2.30
N ALA A 295 -18.22 1.68 -3.38
CA ALA A 295 -18.80 0.34 -3.31
C ALA A 295 -17.85 -0.66 -2.64
N VAL A 296 -16.59 -0.68 -3.07
CA VAL A 296 -15.57 -1.62 -2.57
C VAL A 296 -15.08 -1.30 -1.17
N MET A 297 -15.17 -0.03 -0.75
CA MET A 297 -14.72 0.37 0.57
C MET A 297 -15.56 -0.29 1.67
N GLN A 298 -16.87 -0.46 1.47
CA GLN A 298 -17.76 -1.23 2.36
C GLN A 298 -18.75 -2.08 1.56
N PRO A 299 -18.32 -3.23 1.02
CA PRO A 299 -19.11 -3.99 0.05
C PRO A 299 -20.29 -4.75 0.68
N MET A 300 -20.47 -4.63 2.00
CA MET A 300 -21.61 -5.19 2.74
C MET A 300 -22.83 -4.27 2.75
N TYR A 301 -22.72 -3.11 2.11
CA TYR A 301 -23.78 -2.15 1.89
C TYR A 301 -23.85 -1.84 0.40
N THR A 302 -25.04 -1.48 -0.08
CA THR A 302 -25.18 -1.04 -1.46
C THR A 302 -24.43 0.26 -1.71
N LYS A 303 -24.00 0.48 -2.95
CA LYS A 303 -23.32 1.72 -3.35
C LYS A 303 -24.13 2.96 -2.96
N LYS A 304 -25.45 2.91 -3.16
CA LYS A 304 -26.40 3.97 -2.74
C LYS A 304 -26.44 4.17 -1.22
N ALA A 305 -26.38 3.08 -0.44
CA ALA A 305 -26.33 3.18 1.01
C ALA A 305 -24.99 3.77 1.49
N ASN A 306 -23.86 3.31 0.94
CA ASN A 306 -22.55 3.85 1.25
C ASN A 306 -22.42 5.34 0.88
N GLU A 307 -22.98 5.77 -0.26
CA GLU A 307 -23.05 7.18 -0.61
C GLU A 307 -23.78 8.00 0.44
N ARG A 308 -24.97 7.55 0.85
CA ARG A 308 -25.75 8.24 1.89
C ARG A 308 -24.99 8.31 3.21
N ILE A 309 -24.37 7.20 3.63
CA ILE A 309 -23.57 7.13 4.87
C ILE A 309 -22.38 8.08 4.79
N ALA A 310 -21.63 8.06 3.68
CA ALA A 310 -20.47 8.92 3.50
C ALA A 310 -20.85 10.41 3.53
N ARG A 311 -22.04 10.77 3.03
CA ARG A 311 -22.58 12.14 3.16
C ARG A 311 -22.99 12.45 4.61
N GLU A 312 -23.70 11.53 5.26
CA GLU A 312 -24.12 11.64 6.67
C GLU A 312 -22.94 11.92 7.60
N ILE A 313 -21.81 11.21 7.41
CA ILE A 313 -20.61 11.37 8.24
C ILE A 313 -19.57 12.33 7.65
N GLY A 314 -19.85 13.02 6.54
CA GLY A 314 -18.97 14.03 5.95
C GLY A 314 -17.65 13.51 5.39
N THR A 315 -17.64 12.31 4.80
CA THR A 315 -16.46 11.67 4.17
C THR A 315 -16.62 11.43 2.66
N PHE A 316 -17.76 11.82 2.08
CA PHE A 316 -18.10 11.57 0.67
C PHE A 316 -17.01 12.04 -0.32
N ASN A 317 -16.37 13.17 -0.04
CA ASN A 317 -15.31 13.75 -0.86
C ASN A 317 -14.03 12.89 -0.98
N GLN A 318 -13.88 11.85 -0.17
CA GLN A 318 -12.74 10.93 -0.26
C GLN A 318 -12.97 9.80 -1.27
N PHE A 319 -14.21 9.60 -1.73
CA PHE A 319 -14.62 8.46 -2.54
C PHE A 319 -15.02 8.87 -3.96
N THR A 320 -14.97 7.90 -4.88
CA THR A 320 -15.57 8.03 -6.22
C THR A 320 -16.80 7.15 -6.36
N LEU A 321 -17.73 7.60 -7.20
CA LEU A 321 -18.89 6.84 -7.66
C LEU A 321 -18.60 6.10 -8.98
N ASP A 322 -17.36 6.13 -9.48
CA ASP A 322 -17.01 5.43 -10.71
C ASP A 322 -17.22 3.92 -10.58
N ASP A 323 -17.78 3.35 -11.63
CA ASP A 323 -17.95 1.90 -11.77
C ASP A 323 -16.62 1.22 -12.13
N PRO A 324 -16.51 -0.10 -11.85
CA PRO A 324 -15.33 -0.83 -12.28
C PRO A 324 -15.18 -0.81 -13.80
N LYS A 325 -13.93 -0.82 -14.25
CA LYS A 325 -13.55 -0.91 -15.67
C LYS A 325 -12.28 -1.72 -15.81
N ALA A 326 -12.08 -2.32 -16.98
CA ALA A 326 -10.87 -3.09 -17.24
C ALA A 326 -9.62 -2.24 -16.99
N PRO A 327 -8.62 -2.75 -16.23
CA PRO A 327 -7.38 -2.02 -16.02
C PRO A 327 -6.65 -1.84 -17.36
N PRO A 328 -5.94 -0.72 -17.55
CA PRO A 328 -5.17 -0.51 -18.77
C PRO A 328 -4.08 -1.57 -18.90
N LYS A 329 -3.93 -2.12 -20.11
CA LYS A 329 -2.85 -3.06 -20.40
C LYS A 329 -1.54 -2.28 -20.53
N PRO A 330 -0.48 -2.68 -19.80
CA PRO A 330 0.83 -2.07 -19.98
C PRO A 330 1.47 -2.56 -21.28
N VAL A 331 2.00 -1.64 -22.08
CA VAL A 331 2.91 -1.96 -23.21
C VAL A 331 4.32 -1.63 -22.78
N VAL A 332 5.21 -2.63 -22.76
CA VAL A 332 6.58 -2.46 -22.28
C VAL A 332 7.51 -2.19 -23.46
N VAL A 333 8.21 -1.06 -23.42
CA VAL A 333 9.13 -0.60 -24.45
C VAL A 333 10.54 -0.56 -23.85
N ALA A 334 11.49 -1.19 -24.53
CA ALA A 334 12.86 -1.33 -24.03
C ALA A 334 13.94 -1.02 -25.09
N SER A 335 13.57 -0.74 -26.34
CA SER A 335 14.51 -0.21 -27.32
C SER A 335 14.74 1.29 -27.11
N SER A 336 15.96 1.77 -27.36
CA SER A 336 16.29 3.19 -27.30
C SER A 336 15.49 3.99 -28.33
N GLU A 337 15.28 3.44 -29.53
CA GLU A 337 14.45 4.05 -30.58
C GLU A 337 13.00 4.22 -30.13
N GLY A 338 12.37 3.14 -29.67
CA GLY A 338 10.99 3.14 -29.19
C GLY A 338 10.80 4.09 -28.01
N ILE A 339 11.74 4.11 -27.06
CA ILE A 339 11.69 5.04 -25.93
C ILE A 339 11.82 6.50 -26.40
N LYS A 340 12.79 6.82 -27.28
CA LYS A 340 12.95 8.19 -27.81
C LYS A 340 11.72 8.63 -28.59
N ARG A 341 11.10 7.73 -29.36
CA ARG A 341 9.85 8.00 -30.09
C ARG A 341 8.70 8.32 -29.13
N VAL A 342 8.46 7.49 -28.12
CA VAL A 342 7.39 7.71 -27.14
C VAL A 342 7.62 9.01 -26.35
N LEU A 343 8.83 9.22 -25.81
CA LEU A 343 9.16 10.42 -25.04
C LEU A 343 9.24 11.70 -25.89
N GLY A 344 9.52 11.56 -27.18
CA GLY A 344 9.57 12.64 -28.17
C GLY A 344 8.23 13.03 -28.79
N SER A 345 7.13 12.33 -28.46
CA SER A 345 5.78 12.59 -28.98
C SER A 345 4.76 12.84 -27.86
N PRO A 346 4.91 13.94 -27.10
CA PRO A 346 4.06 14.25 -25.94
C PRO A 346 2.61 14.57 -26.29
N ASP A 347 2.29 14.78 -27.57
CA ASP A 347 0.93 14.90 -28.11
C ASP A 347 0.20 13.54 -28.23
N LYS A 348 0.97 12.46 -28.42
CA LYS A 348 0.47 11.08 -28.56
C LYS A 348 0.58 10.25 -27.28
N PHE A 349 1.59 10.56 -26.47
CA PHE A 349 1.92 9.83 -25.26
C PHE A 349 2.09 10.80 -24.09
N VAL A 350 1.02 10.96 -23.32
CA VAL A 350 0.90 12.03 -22.30
C VAL A 350 1.36 11.57 -20.92
N VAL A 351 1.81 12.50 -20.08
CA VAL A 351 2.17 12.24 -18.68
C VAL A 351 0.93 11.92 -17.83
N PRO A 352 0.96 10.89 -16.96
CA PRO A 352 -0.19 10.51 -16.15
C PRO A 352 -0.31 11.22 -14.78
N TRP A 353 0.58 12.17 -14.45
CA TRP A 353 0.83 12.56 -13.05
C TRP A 353 -0.17 13.55 -12.47
N LEU A 354 -0.96 14.27 -13.27
CA LEU A 354 -1.95 15.22 -12.75
C LEU A 354 -3.05 14.53 -11.94
N THR A 355 -3.54 13.37 -12.40
CA THR A 355 -4.60 12.62 -11.70
C THR A 355 -4.22 12.27 -10.26
N PRO A 356 -3.09 11.59 -9.98
CA PRO A 356 -2.70 11.30 -8.60
C PRO A 356 -2.40 12.58 -7.80
N LEU A 357 -1.81 13.62 -8.41
CA LEU A 357 -1.54 14.86 -7.67
C LEU A 357 -2.85 15.58 -7.25
N ASN A 358 -3.87 15.61 -8.11
CA ASN A 358 -5.18 16.16 -7.75
C ASN A 358 -5.85 15.37 -6.61
N ALA A 359 -5.64 14.06 -6.55
CA ALA A 359 -6.19 13.20 -5.50
C ALA A 359 -5.58 13.44 -4.10
N LEU A 360 -4.54 14.27 -3.98
CA LEU A 360 -4.03 14.74 -2.69
C LEU A 360 -4.98 15.72 -2.00
N TYR A 361 -5.82 16.42 -2.76
CA TYR A 361 -6.68 17.48 -2.26
C TYR A 361 -8.14 17.00 -2.22
N THR A 362 -8.51 16.31 -1.13
CA THR A 362 -9.90 15.83 -0.94
C THR A 362 -10.82 16.92 -0.41
N ASP A 363 -10.30 17.83 0.40
CA ASP A 363 -11.09 18.82 1.15
C ASP A 363 -11.00 20.23 0.54
N THR A 364 -10.03 20.45 -0.35
CA THR A 364 -9.79 21.73 -1.01
C THR A 364 -9.65 21.51 -2.51
N LYS A 365 -10.04 22.51 -3.32
CA LYS A 365 -9.69 22.51 -4.73
C LYS A 365 -8.39 23.26 -4.90
N LYS A 366 -7.40 22.65 -5.52
CA LYS A 366 -6.13 23.28 -5.85
C LYS A 366 -5.75 22.97 -7.29
N ASP A 367 -5.54 24.02 -8.08
CA ASP A 367 -5.11 23.86 -9.46
C ASP A 367 -3.59 23.80 -9.55
N ILE A 368 -3.09 22.63 -9.96
CA ILE A 368 -1.68 22.34 -10.20
C ILE A 368 -1.45 21.86 -11.65
N SER A 369 -2.44 22.03 -12.53
CA SER A 369 -2.36 21.62 -13.94
C SER A 369 -1.27 22.37 -14.72
N TRP A 370 -0.82 23.52 -14.21
CA TRP A 370 0.29 24.29 -14.75
C TRP A 370 1.65 23.62 -14.55
N PHE A 371 1.81 22.76 -13.54
CA PHE A 371 3.11 22.19 -13.17
C PHE A 371 3.74 21.40 -14.32
N MET A 372 5.06 21.46 -14.47
CA MET A 372 5.75 20.93 -15.65
C MET A 372 5.56 19.43 -15.91
N LEU A 373 5.25 18.62 -14.86
CA LEU A 373 4.93 17.19 -15.00
C LEU A 373 3.43 16.89 -14.89
N ALA A 374 2.57 17.90 -14.76
CA ALA A 374 1.12 17.75 -14.71
C ALA A 374 0.45 17.74 -16.10
N GLY A 375 1.22 17.91 -17.18
CA GLY A 375 0.69 17.88 -18.52
C GLY A 375 1.76 18.10 -19.57
N ASP A 376 1.31 18.09 -20.82
CA ASP A 376 2.17 18.16 -22.01
C ASP A 376 1.99 19.45 -22.83
N GLY A 377 1.09 20.34 -22.39
CA GLY A 377 0.74 21.57 -23.10
C GLY A 377 1.80 22.66 -23.04
N SER A 378 1.54 23.77 -23.74
CA SER A 378 2.42 24.94 -23.81
C SER A 378 2.72 25.53 -22.43
N THR A 379 1.73 25.58 -21.54
CA THR A 379 1.90 26.02 -20.15
C THR A 379 2.93 25.16 -19.41
N ASN A 380 2.80 23.83 -19.45
CA ASN A 380 3.70 22.91 -18.74
C ASN A 380 5.14 23.04 -19.26
N LYS A 381 5.30 23.16 -20.59
CA LYS A 381 6.60 23.40 -21.23
C LYS A 381 7.21 24.73 -20.80
N GLN A 382 6.40 25.79 -20.77
CA GLN A 382 6.85 27.11 -20.34
C GLN A 382 7.25 27.13 -18.85
N GLU A 383 6.51 26.43 -17.99
CA GLU A 383 6.84 26.32 -16.56
C GLU A 383 8.16 25.58 -16.33
N LYS A 384 8.48 24.54 -17.13
CA LYS A 384 9.82 23.92 -17.13
C LYS A 384 10.91 24.93 -17.50
N VAL A 385 10.70 25.71 -18.56
CA VAL A 385 11.65 26.74 -19.02
C VAL A 385 11.87 27.79 -17.94
N ASN A 386 10.78 28.29 -17.33
CA ASN A 386 10.82 29.27 -16.24
C ASN A 386 11.64 28.74 -15.06
N PHE A 387 11.38 27.50 -14.63
CA PHE A 387 12.11 26.87 -13.53
C PHE A 387 13.60 26.70 -13.84
N VAL A 388 13.96 26.21 -15.05
CA VAL A 388 15.36 26.08 -15.48
C VAL A 388 16.05 27.45 -15.56
N ASN A 389 15.37 28.48 -16.05
CA ASN A 389 15.90 29.83 -16.07
C ASN A 389 16.12 30.38 -14.65
N ALA A 390 15.23 30.04 -13.70
CA ALA A 390 15.43 30.41 -12.31
C ALA A 390 16.68 29.76 -11.72
N MET A 391 16.84 28.44 -11.93
CA MET A 391 18.03 27.68 -11.51
C MET A 391 19.33 28.26 -12.10
N LYS A 392 19.34 28.67 -13.37
CA LYS A 392 20.53 29.27 -14.03
C LYS A 392 20.96 30.60 -13.43
N LYS A 393 20.04 31.35 -12.83
CA LYS A 393 20.32 32.63 -12.17
C LYS A 393 20.80 32.45 -10.72
N VAL A 394 20.74 31.24 -10.17
CA VAL A 394 21.28 30.94 -8.84
C VAL A 394 22.81 30.92 -8.92
N PRO A 395 23.52 31.85 -8.25
CA PRO A 395 24.97 31.91 -8.32
C PRO A 395 25.60 30.71 -7.61
N ASN A 396 26.73 30.23 -8.15
CA ASN A 396 27.57 29.20 -7.50
C ASN A 396 26.87 27.86 -7.20
N LEU A 397 25.69 27.59 -7.75
CA LEU A 397 24.87 26.41 -7.40
C LEU A 397 25.62 25.09 -7.52
N HIS A 398 26.36 24.89 -8.62
CA HIS A 398 27.12 23.67 -8.85
C HIS A 398 28.14 23.43 -7.73
N ASN A 399 29.01 24.40 -7.45
CA ASN A 399 30.00 24.29 -6.38
C ASN A 399 29.36 24.15 -5.00
N ALA A 400 28.26 24.87 -4.74
CA ALA A 400 27.54 24.79 -3.47
C ALA A 400 27.02 23.37 -3.20
N VAL A 401 26.55 22.65 -4.23
CA VAL A 401 26.17 21.24 -4.13
C VAL A 401 27.36 20.36 -3.77
N HIS A 402 28.49 20.50 -4.48
CA HIS A 402 29.70 19.70 -4.21
C HIS A 402 30.24 19.94 -2.79
N GLN A 403 30.38 21.21 -2.38
CA GLN A 403 30.84 21.59 -1.04
C GLN A 403 29.87 21.12 0.05
N PHE A 404 28.56 21.18 -0.21
CA PHE A 404 27.55 20.65 0.70
C PHE A 404 27.73 19.14 0.90
N ILE A 405 27.83 18.38 -0.19
CA ILE A 405 27.98 16.92 -0.12
C ILE A 405 29.26 16.57 0.63
N GLU A 406 30.38 17.21 0.33
CA GLU A 406 31.64 16.94 1.00
C GLU A 406 31.57 17.25 2.50
N ARG A 407 31.06 18.43 2.86
CA ARG A 407 31.01 18.87 4.26
C ARG A 407 30.01 18.06 5.08
N VAL A 408 28.75 18.00 4.64
CA VAL A 408 27.68 17.35 5.40
C VAL A 408 27.81 15.83 5.32
N GLY A 409 28.21 15.29 4.17
CA GLY A 409 28.47 13.86 4.02
C GLY A 409 29.60 13.37 4.92
N ARG A 410 30.72 14.10 4.99
CA ARG A 410 31.83 13.76 5.91
C ARG A 410 31.39 13.83 7.38
N GLN A 411 30.67 14.88 7.78
CA GLN A 411 30.12 15.00 9.13
C GLN A 411 29.20 13.82 9.50
N LEU A 412 28.34 13.39 8.58
CA LEU A 412 27.47 12.24 8.80
C LEU A 412 28.28 10.94 8.91
N ILE A 413 29.25 10.70 8.03
CA ILE A 413 30.11 9.50 8.10
C ILE A 413 30.87 9.46 9.44
N GLU A 414 31.49 10.56 9.84
CA GLU A 414 32.22 10.65 11.13
C GLU A 414 31.30 10.39 12.32
N LYS A 415 30.11 11.01 12.33
CA LYS A 415 29.13 10.88 13.41
C LYS A 415 28.57 9.48 13.54
N GLU A 416 28.29 8.80 12.43
CA GLU A 416 27.59 7.52 12.40
C GLU A 416 28.54 6.31 12.34
N THR A 417 29.86 6.55 12.27
CA THR A 417 30.88 5.51 12.35
C THR A 417 30.89 4.88 13.74
N PHE A 418 30.52 3.59 13.80
CA PHE A 418 30.58 2.80 15.02
C PHE A 418 31.80 1.87 15.02
N LYS A 419 32.78 2.13 15.90
CA LYS A 419 33.96 1.28 16.05
C LYS A 419 33.63 0.03 16.86
N LEU A 420 33.60 -1.13 16.20
CA LEU A 420 33.35 -2.44 16.82
C LEU A 420 34.57 -2.96 17.58
N LYS A 421 35.75 -2.82 16.96
CA LYS A 421 37.06 -3.12 17.54
C LYS A 421 38.13 -2.35 16.78
N GLU A 422 39.39 -2.45 17.22
CA GLU A 422 40.51 -1.90 16.44
C GLU A 422 40.54 -2.48 15.02
N GLY A 423 40.67 -1.60 14.03
CA GLY A 423 40.61 -1.97 12.62
C GLY A 423 39.26 -2.48 12.10
N LEU A 424 38.14 -2.29 12.83
CA LEU A 424 36.80 -2.65 12.35
C LEU A 424 35.74 -1.64 12.79
N CYS A 425 35.22 -0.91 11.81
CA CYS A 425 34.10 0.02 11.93
C CYS A 425 32.87 -0.52 11.21
N GLN A 426 31.69 -0.09 11.63
CA GLN A 426 30.40 -0.38 11.01
C GLN A 426 29.57 0.89 10.89
N MET A 427 28.76 0.98 9.86
CA MET A 427 27.77 2.04 9.66
C MET A 427 26.62 1.55 8.78
N ASP A 428 25.40 2.09 8.94
CA ASP A 428 24.35 1.96 7.92
C ASP A 428 24.47 3.13 6.94
N ILE A 429 25.11 2.88 5.80
CA ILE A 429 25.49 3.94 4.87
C ILE A 429 24.28 4.55 4.13
N ILE A 430 23.15 3.84 4.12
CA ILE A 430 21.92 4.32 3.50
C ILE A 430 21.08 5.08 4.52
N ARG A 431 20.73 4.43 5.63
CA ARG A 431 19.83 5.00 6.64
C ARG A 431 20.44 6.21 7.34
N ASP A 432 21.72 6.12 7.70
CA ASP A 432 22.35 7.09 8.61
C ASP A 432 23.17 8.16 7.85
N VAL A 433 23.49 7.92 6.56
CA VAL A 433 24.26 8.87 5.73
C VAL A 433 23.49 9.34 4.49
N ALA A 434 23.21 8.44 3.53
CA ALA A 434 22.66 8.86 2.24
C ALA A 434 21.25 9.47 2.35
N ILE A 435 20.37 8.89 3.17
CA ILE A 435 19.01 9.40 3.42
C ILE A 435 19.02 10.80 4.04
N PRO A 436 19.67 11.05 5.19
CA PRO A 436 19.70 12.38 5.79
C PRO A 436 20.42 13.40 4.89
N LEU A 437 21.47 12.99 4.17
CA LEU A 437 22.15 13.87 3.21
C LEU A 437 21.21 14.27 2.05
N ASN A 438 20.44 13.33 1.48
CA ASN A 438 19.47 13.63 0.43
C ASN A 438 18.35 14.54 0.94
N ALA A 439 17.84 14.29 2.15
CA ALA A 439 16.82 15.12 2.78
C ALA A 439 17.31 16.57 2.95
N GLN A 440 18.52 16.76 3.48
CA GLN A 440 19.08 18.10 3.68
C GLN A 440 19.49 18.78 2.37
N LEU A 441 20.02 18.04 1.38
CA LEU A 441 20.28 18.57 0.04
C LEU A 441 19.02 19.21 -0.55
N LEU A 442 17.90 18.49 -0.51
CA LEU A 442 16.63 19.02 -1.03
C LEU A 442 16.08 20.13 -0.14
N ALA A 443 16.23 20.04 1.19
CA ALA A 443 15.82 21.11 2.09
C ALA A 443 16.53 22.43 1.79
N ASP A 444 17.83 22.37 1.54
CA ASP A 444 18.66 23.55 1.28
C ASP A 444 18.42 24.07 -0.12
N LEU A 445 18.37 23.19 -1.14
CA LEU A 445 18.14 23.57 -2.53
C LEU A 445 16.73 24.14 -2.79
N PHE A 446 15.71 23.60 -2.14
CA PHE A 446 14.31 24.01 -2.31
C PHE A 446 13.76 24.84 -1.15
N TYR A 447 14.64 25.23 -0.21
CA TYR A 447 14.33 26.11 0.91
C TYR A 447 13.20 25.60 1.83
N PHE A 448 13.19 24.29 2.14
CA PHE A 448 12.22 23.67 3.05
C PHE A 448 12.53 23.91 4.52
N ASP A 449 11.53 23.61 5.37
CA ASP A 449 11.55 23.82 6.82
C ASP A 449 12.25 22.69 7.61
N LEU A 450 13.50 22.40 7.24
CA LEU A 450 14.34 21.44 7.96
C LEU A 450 15.05 22.12 9.14
N ARG A 451 15.09 21.48 10.30
CA ARG A 451 15.85 21.97 11.47
C ARG A 451 17.33 21.59 11.36
N HIS A 452 18.19 22.60 11.21
CA HIS A 452 19.65 22.47 11.23
C HIS A 452 20.33 23.84 11.47
N GLU A 453 21.66 23.91 11.38
CA GLU A 453 22.46 25.11 11.67
C GLU A 453 22.00 26.39 10.93
N GLU A 454 21.65 26.29 9.64
CA GLU A 454 21.23 27.44 8.81
C GLU A 454 19.69 27.66 8.83
N ASN A 455 18.96 26.86 9.60
CA ASN A 455 17.53 27.03 9.91
C ASN A 455 17.22 26.46 11.32
N PRO A 456 17.73 27.09 12.40
CA PRO A 456 17.62 26.54 13.75
C PRO A 456 16.17 26.48 14.26
N GLY A 457 15.30 27.35 13.74
CA GLY A 457 13.86 27.38 14.03
C GLY A 457 13.02 26.44 13.15
N GLY A 458 13.65 25.54 12.39
CA GLY A 458 12.94 24.58 11.55
C GLY A 458 12.11 23.59 12.37
N THR A 459 10.96 23.18 11.85
CA THR A 459 10.04 22.28 12.57
C THR A 459 10.21 20.81 12.22
N LEU A 460 10.78 20.49 11.05
CA LEU A 460 10.95 19.11 10.59
C LEU A 460 12.35 18.58 10.87
N SER A 461 12.46 17.30 11.26
CA SER A 461 13.73 16.57 11.22
C SER A 461 14.05 16.08 9.80
N ALA A 462 15.27 15.60 9.56
CA ALA A 462 15.65 15.00 8.28
C ALA A 462 14.79 13.76 7.97
N THR A 463 14.49 12.95 8.99
CA THR A 463 13.58 11.79 8.89
C THR A 463 12.16 12.20 8.53
N ASP A 464 11.63 13.27 9.15
CA ASP A 464 10.29 13.77 8.84
C ASP A 464 10.21 14.28 7.39
N LEU A 465 11.14 15.13 6.99
CA LEU A 465 11.18 15.69 5.64
C LEU A 465 11.31 14.58 4.58
N TYR A 466 12.23 13.63 4.80
CA TYR A 466 12.42 12.49 3.90
C TYR A 466 11.14 11.66 3.78
N ARG A 467 10.53 11.28 4.91
CA ARG A 467 9.27 10.52 4.95
C ARG A 467 8.15 11.27 4.22
N HIS A 468 8.04 12.58 4.41
CA HIS A 468 6.96 13.37 3.81
C HIS A 468 7.11 13.46 2.29
N LEU A 469 8.28 13.83 1.78
CA LEU A 469 8.56 13.86 0.34
C LEU A 469 8.46 12.46 -0.28
N LEU A 470 8.92 11.42 0.42
CA LEU A 470 8.84 10.04 -0.07
C LEU A 470 7.40 9.53 -0.15
N ASN A 471 6.52 9.85 0.82
CA ASN A 471 5.10 9.51 0.75
C ASN A 471 4.44 10.14 -0.50
N ILE A 472 4.75 11.41 -0.79
CA ILE A 472 4.26 12.13 -1.97
C ILE A 472 4.76 11.45 -3.25
N ARG A 473 6.05 11.13 -3.32
CA ARG A 473 6.65 10.41 -4.46
C ARG A 473 6.02 9.05 -4.68
N ILE A 474 5.92 8.23 -3.63
CA ILE A 474 5.33 6.88 -3.71
C ILE A 474 3.91 6.96 -4.25
N TRP A 475 3.10 7.91 -3.79
CA TRP A 475 1.76 8.10 -4.32
C TRP A 475 1.74 8.60 -5.78
N GLY A 476 2.54 9.64 -6.07
CA GLY A 476 2.51 10.33 -7.35
C GLY A 476 3.06 9.51 -8.51
N VAL A 477 4.14 8.74 -8.29
CA VAL A 477 4.90 8.09 -9.37
C VAL A 477 5.20 6.61 -9.17
N ASN A 478 5.12 6.07 -7.94
CA ASN A 478 5.39 4.65 -7.64
C ASN A 478 4.22 3.93 -6.96
N ASN A 479 2.98 4.27 -7.32
CA ASN A 479 1.80 3.65 -6.71
C ASN A 479 1.30 2.43 -7.49
N ASN A 480 2.10 1.35 -7.51
CA ASN A 480 1.80 0.13 -8.27
C ASN A 480 1.11 -0.99 -7.45
N ASP A 481 0.75 -0.72 -6.19
CA ASP A 481 0.13 -1.69 -5.28
C ASP A 481 -1.31 -1.25 -4.98
N PRO A 482 -2.32 -1.84 -5.65
CA PRO A 482 -3.72 -1.44 -5.50
C PRO A 482 -4.23 -1.59 -4.06
N GLY A 483 -3.76 -2.60 -3.31
CA GLY A 483 -4.15 -2.81 -1.93
C GLY A 483 -3.64 -1.74 -0.97
N GLN A 484 -2.59 -1.01 -1.34
CA GLN A 484 -2.00 0.07 -0.54
C GLN A 484 -2.40 1.48 -1.04
N ALA A 485 -2.99 1.60 -2.23
CA ALA A 485 -3.27 2.87 -2.88
C ALA A 485 -4.08 3.84 -1.99
N TRP A 486 -5.12 3.38 -1.31
CA TRP A 486 -5.89 4.20 -0.37
C TRP A 486 -5.03 4.81 0.75
N ASN A 487 -4.22 3.98 1.41
CA ASN A 487 -3.36 4.41 2.52
C ASN A 487 -2.17 5.26 2.04
N ARG A 488 -1.62 4.97 0.85
CA ARG A 488 -0.57 5.78 0.21
C ARG A 488 -1.08 7.17 -0.13
N ARG A 489 -2.26 7.29 -0.73
CA ARG A 489 -2.94 8.58 -1.01
C ARG A 489 -3.17 9.39 0.25
N ARG A 490 -3.70 8.78 1.33
CA ARG A 490 -3.91 9.49 2.60
C ARG A 490 -2.60 9.99 3.20
N ARG A 491 -1.58 9.12 3.31
CA ARG A 491 -0.25 9.50 3.80
C ARG A 491 0.38 10.61 2.96
N ALA A 492 0.20 10.56 1.64
CA ALA A 492 0.70 11.59 0.74
C ALA A 492 -0.04 12.92 0.89
N ALA A 493 -1.36 12.91 1.08
CA ALA A 493 -2.16 14.11 1.34
C ALA A 493 -1.73 14.79 2.64
N ASP A 494 -1.59 14.00 3.73
CA ASP A 494 -1.10 14.50 5.02
C ASP A 494 0.30 15.10 4.87
N SER A 495 1.20 14.42 4.15
CA SER A 495 2.55 14.91 3.88
C SER A 495 2.57 16.18 3.03
N ALA A 496 1.77 16.25 1.97
CA ALA A 496 1.70 17.42 1.09
C ALA A 496 1.22 18.64 1.87
N LYS A 497 0.26 18.47 2.78
CA LYS A 497 -0.18 19.52 3.71
C LYS A 497 0.94 19.98 4.63
N VAL A 498 1.65 19.05 5.30
CA VAL A 498 2.78 19.40 6.18
C VAL A 498 3.85 20.19 5.43
N ILE A 499 4.28 19.70 4.27
CA ILE A 499 5.32 20.34 3.46
C ILE A 499 4.86 21.72 2.95
N THR A 500 3.62 21.83 2.47
CA THR A 500 3.10 23.11 1.97
C THR A 500 2.99 24.12 3.12
N ASP A 501 2.38 23.75 4.24
CA ASP A 501 2.15 24.65 5.38
C ASP A 501 3.46 25.12 6.03
N SER A 502 4.46 24.24 6.15
CA SER A 502 5.76 24.59 6.73
C SER A 502 6.59 25.45 5.78
N THR A 503 6.64 25.09 4.50
CA THR A 503 7.43 25.80 3.48
C THR A 503 6.83 27.16 3.14
N ARG A 504 5.49 27.28 3.16
CA ARG A 504 4.81 28.53 2.82
C ARG A 504 5.26 29.69 3.71
N LYS A 505 5.48 29.44 5.00
CA LYS A 505 5.99 30.44 5.96
C LYS A 505 7.33 31.04 5.50
N LEU A 506 8.24 30.18 5.04
CA LEU A 506 9.55 30.58 4.53
C LEU A 506 9.45 31.38 3.23
N VAL A 507 8.58 30.96 2.31
CA VAL A 507 8.36 31.67 1.04
C VAL A 507 7.72 33.04 1.27
N ASP A 508 6.77 33.16 2.19
CA ASP A 508 6.14 34.44 2.55
C ASP A 508 7.14 35.43 3.18
N GLU A 509 8.13 34.95 3.94
CA GLU A 509 9.25 35.76 4.43
C GLU A 509 10.08 36.34 3.27
N VAL A 510 10.45 35.51 2.29
CA VAL A 510 11.17 35.96 1.08
C VAL A 510 10.34 36.97 0.30
N SER A 511 9.04 36.72 0.16
CA SER A 511 8.12 37.60 -0.55
C SER A 511 8.00 38.98 0.11
N ARG A 512 7.83 39.02 1.45
CA ARG A 512 7.75 40.29 2.20
C ARG A 512 9.03 41.10 2.12
N GLY A 513 10.20 40.44 2.06
CA GLY A 513 11.50 41.09 1.90
C GLY A 513 11.66 41.89 0.60
N ARG A 514 10.83 41.66 -0.43
CA ARG A 514 10.90 42.36 -1.73
C ARG A 514 10.29 43.75 -1.73
N GLY A 515 9.20 43.93 -1.00
CA GLY A 515 8.38 45.16 -1.04
C GLY A 515 9.04 46.39 -0.44
N LEU A 516 10.25 46.25 0.09
CA LEU A 516 10.97 47.30 0.81
C LEU A 516 12.08 47.99 -0.02
N ASN A 517 12.31 47.60 -1.29
CA ASN A 517 13.36 48.19 -2.15
C ASN A 517 14.77 48.24 -1.52
N LEU A 518 15.04 47.32 -0.58
CA LEU A 518 16.32 47.20 0.10
C LEU A 518 17.17 46.16 -0.62
N GLY A 519 18.00 46.60 -1.58
CA GLY A 519 19.07 45.79 -2.13
C GLY A 519 19.95 45.23 -1.00
N PHE A 520 20.18 43.91 -1.01
CA PHE A 520 21.14 43.08 -0.25
C PHE A 520 21.50 43.36 1.23
N ILE A 521 21.18 44.49 1.90
CA ILE A 521 21.89 44.93 3.11
C ILE A 521 21.04 45.34 4.35
N SER A 522 19.72 45.64 4.35
CA SER A 522 19.12 46.21 5.60
C SER A 522 17.70 45.83 6.10
N ALA A 523 17.20 44.62 5.87
CA ALA A 523 15.95 44.15 6.53
C ALA A 523 16.21 43.63 7.97
N ILE A 524 16.42 44.51 8.95
CA ILE A 524 17.23 44.21 10.15
C ILE A 524 16.51 43.91 11.49
N ASN A 525 15.20 44.15 11.73
CA ASN A 525 14.71 44.03 13.14
C ASN A 525 13.75 42.89 13.53
N GLU A 526 13.18 42.13 12.60
CA GLU A 526 12.51 40.84 12.94
C GLU A 526 12.91 39.69 11.98
N VAL A 527 13.12 40.01 10.70
CA VAL A 527 13.64 39.09 9.67
C VAL A 527 15.13 38.76 9.85
N ALA A 528 15.86 39.53 10.65
CA ALA A 528 17.30 39.36 10.86
C ALA A 528 17.66 38.05 11.56
N SER A 529 16.82 37.52 12.46
CA SER A 529 17.21 36.34 13.25
C SER A 529 17.48 35.10 12.40
N ARG A 530 16.81 34.91 11.25
CA ARG A 530 17.06 33.77 10.35
C ARG A 530 18.06 34.08 9.24
N LYS A 531 18.08 35.32 8.72
CA LYS A 531 19.04 35.74 7.68
C LYS A 531 20.49 35.74 8.18
N THR A 532 20.72 35.96 9.47
CA THR A 532 22.04 35.83 10.10
C THR A 532 22.55 34.40 10.13
N HIS A 533 21.68 33.39 10.03
CA HIS A 533 22.06 31.98 10.07
C HIS A 533 22.37 31.38 8.69
N ILE A 534 21.91 31.99 7.60
CA ILE A 534 22.21 31.50 6.24
C ILE A 534 23.64 31.90 5.88
N LYS A 535 24.50 30.91 5.66
CA LYS A 535 25.89 31.14 5.29
C LYS A 535 25.96 31.62 3.84
N LYS A 536 26.82 32.61 3.57
CA LYS A 536 27.06 33.10 2.23
C LYS A 536 27.53 31.96 1.33
N ASP A 537 27.00 31.91 0.11
CA ASP A 537 27.32 30.91 -0.92
C ASP A 537 27.02 29.44 -0.54
N SER A 538 26.29 29.20 0.56
CA SER A 538 25.83 27.86 0.94
C SER A 538 24.72 27.35 0.02
N LEU A 539 24.47 26.04 0.02
CA LEU A 539 23.35 25.46 -0.72
C LEU A 539 22.00 26.05 -0.26
N ARG A 540 21.85 26.39 1.03
CA ARG A 540 20.63 27.03 1.52
C ARG A 540 20.49 28.47 1.02
N SER A 541 21.59 29.20 0.88
CA SER A 541 21.58 30.51 0.22
C SER A 541 21.17 30.39 -1.26
N CYS A 542 21.57 29.31 -1.93
CA CYS A 542 21.14 28.99 -3.29
C CYS A 542 19.62 28.75 -3.37
N GLY A 543 19.05 27.97 -2.44
CA GLY A 543 17.60 27.75 -2.38
C GLY A 543 16.80 29.01 -2.08
N TYR A 544 17.30 29.88 -1.18
CA TYR A 544 16.71 31.21 -0.98
C TYR A 544 16.68 31.99 -2.30
N LYS A 545 17.77 31.97 -3.06
CA LYS A 545 17.87 32.67 -4.36
C LYS A 545 16.99 32.05 -5.43
N LEU A 546 16.79 30.73 -5.42
CA LEU A 546 15.83 30.06 -6.30
C LEU A 546 14.40 30.54 -6.02
N VAL A 547 13.98 30.57 -4.75
CA VAL A 547 12.66 31.08 -4.33
C VAL A 547 12.50 32.55 -4.73
N GLU A 548 13.55 33.36 -4.53
CA GLU A 548 13.58 34.75 -4.98
C GLU A 548 13.39 34.83 -6.52
N GLU A 549 14.12 34.07 -7.30
CA GLU A 549 13.99 34.16 -8.74
C GLU A 549 12.62 33.67 -9.27
N LEU A 550 12.03 32.63 -8.66
CA LEU A 550 10.69 32.16 -9.00
C LEU A 550 9.60 33.21 -8.70
N LEU A 551 9.73 33.93 -7.58
CA LEU A 551 8.85 35.05 -7.27
C LEU A 551 9.08 36.25 -8.22
N ASN A 552 10.32 36.47 -8.71
CA ASN A 552 10.63 37.56 -9.66
C ASN A 552 9.98 37.33 -11.03
N GLN A 553 9.76 36.07 -11.38
CA GLN A 553 9.06 35.68 -12.61
C GLN A 553 7.53 35.83 -12.51
N GLY A 554 7.02 36.47 -11.45
CA GLY A 554 5.58 36.73 -11.25
C GLY A 554 4.82 35.60 -10.54
N GLY A 555 5.52 34.61 -9.98
CA GLY A 555 4.89 33.57 -9.18
C GLY A 555 4.32 34.12 -7.86
N SER A 556 3.07 33.78 -7.52
CA SER A 556 2.56 34.03 -6.18
C SER A 556 3.31 33.17 -5.14
N PRO A 557 3.39 33.59 -3.86
CA PRO A 557 4.04 32.77 -2.84
C PRO A 557 3.42 31.36 -2.71
N GLU A 558 2.13 31.22 -2.99
CA GLU A 558 1.46 29.91 -3.06
C GLU A 558 2.03 29.06 -4.21
N LYS A 559 2.00 29.60 -5.43
CA LYS A 559 2.50 28.89 -6.62
C LYS A 559 3.98 28.54 -6.48
N VAL A 560 4.79 29.43 -5.91
CA VAL A 560 6.22 29.16 -5.66
C VAL A 560 6.40 28.05 -4.64
N THR A 561 5.64 28.06 -3.55
CA THR A 561 5.64 26.97 -2.56
C THR A 561 5.32 25.64 -3.24
N ASP A 562 4.32 25.62 -4.13
CA ASP A 562 3.96 24.41 -4.87
C ASP A 562 5.04 23.96 -5.84
N ASN A 563 5.61 24.90 -6.59
CA ASN A 563 6.63 24.60 -7.59
C ASN A 563 7.85 23.91 -6.94
N VAL A 564 8.28 24.39 -5.77
CA VAL A 564 9.45 23.82 -5.09
C VAL A 564 9.20 22.41 -4.57
N TRP A 565 8.06 22.11 -3.93
CA TRP A 565 7.80 20.75 -3.45
C TRP A 565 7.44 19.77 -4.58
N LEU A 566 6.69 20.23 -5.59
CA LEU A 566 6.37 19.45 -6.78
C LEU A 566 7.63 19.07 -7.56
N THR A 567 8.67 19.91 -7.53
CA THR A 567 9.95 19.58 -8.15
C THR A 567 10.80 18.68 -7.24
N ALA A 568 10.84 18.97 -5.94
CA ALA A 568 11.70 18.25 -5.01
C ALA A 568 11.34 16.79 -4.80
N PHE A 569 10.05 16.40 -4.87
CA PHE A 569 9.68 14.99 -4.70
C PHE A 569 10.31 14.08 -5.77
N GLY A 570 10.68 14.62 -6.94
CA GLY A 570 11.41 13.86 -7.96
C GLY A 570 12.83 13.49 -7.56
N GLY A 571 13.45 14.25 -6.65
CA GLY A 571 14.83 14.07 -6.18
C GLY A 571 14.98 13.28 -4.87
N ILE A 572 13.88 12.89 -4.23
CA ILE A 572 13.90 12.13 -2.97
C ILE A 572 14.01 10.62 -3.24
N GLY A 573 14.89 9.93 -2.52
CA GLY A 573 15.03 8.46 -2.56
C GLY A 573 15.73 7.90 -3.81
N VAL A 574 15.47 8.44 -5.00
CA VAL A 574 16.08 7.98 -6.26
C VAL A 574 17.61 8.07 -6.23
N PRO A 575 18.23 9.21 -5.86
CA PRO A 575 19.69 9.31 -5.81
C PRO A 575 20.29 8.40 -4.73
N VAL A 576 19.58 8.18 -3.62
CA VAL A 576 20.00 7.28 -2.54
C VAL A 576 20.06 5.83 -3.04
N THR A 577 19.00 5.37 -3.70
CA THR A 577 18.93 4.02 -4.27
C THR A 577 19.96 3.85 -5.39
N THR A 578 20.16 4.87 -6.21
CA THR A 578 21.19 4.86 -7.26
C THR A 578 22.59 4.74 -6.65
N PHE A 579 22.87 5.47 -5.55
CA PHE A 579 24.12 5.33 -4.82
C PHE A 579 24.32 3.92 -4.27
N TYR A 580 23.29 3.31 -3.67
CA TYR A 580 23.33 1.91 -3.26
C TYR A 580 23.66 0.98 -4.44
N GLU A 581 22.92 1.10 -5.56
CA GLU A 581 23.08 0.23 -6.73
C GLU A 581 24.48 0.35 -7.34
N VAL A 582 25.03 1.57 -7.42
CA VAL A 582 26.41 1.83 -7.88
C VAL A 582 27.44 1.24 -6.93
N MET A 583 27.30 1.45 -5.63
CA MET A 583 28.24 0.94 -4.64
C MET A 583 28.19 -0.58 -4.52
N GLU A 584 27.00 -1.18 -4.55
CA GLU A 584 26.84 -2.63 -4.56
C GLU A 584 27.58 -3.22 -5.76
N TYR A 585 27.43 -2.63 -6.96
CA TYR A 585 28.18 -3.04 -8.15
C TYR A 585 29.70 -2.94 -7.95
N PHE A 586 30.22 -1.82 -7.46
CA PHE A 586 31.67 -1.66 -7.26
C PHE A 586 32.24 -2.61 -6.20
N LEU A 587 31.48 -2.93 -5.16
CA LEU A 587 31.95 -3.78 -4.06
C LEU A 587 31.84 -5.29 -4.33
N ARG A 588 31.32 -5.70 -5.50
CA ARG A 588 31.30 -7.11 -5.90
C ARG A 588 32.72 -7.67 -6.06
N PRO A 589 32.98 -8.93 -5.68
CA PRO A 589 34.30 -9.54 -5.80
C PRO A 589 34.90 -9.43 -7.21
N GLU A 590 34.09 -9.64 -8.25
CA GLU A 590 34.51 -9.55 -9.65
C GLU A 590 34.86 -8.13 -10.12
N ASN A 591 34.40 -7.09 -9.40
CA ASN A 591 34.61 -5.68 -9.75
C ASN A 591 35.69 -5.01 -8.88
N LYS A 592 36.46 -5.80 -8.12
CA LYS A 592 37.51 -5.33 -7.20
C LYS A 592 38.53 -4.40 -7.88
N SER A 593 38.95 -4.70 -9.11
CA SER A 593 39.88 -3.86 -9.86
C SER A 593 39.29 -2.48 -10.18
N ILE A 594 38.02 -2.45 -10.60
CA ILE A 594 37.28 -1.22 -10.87
C ILE A 594 37.17 -0.38 -9.60
N TRP A 595 36.85 -0.98 -8.45
CA TRP A 595 36.82 -0.27 -7.18
C TRP A 595 38.18 0.33 -6.81
N GLY A 596 39.27 -0.41 -7.00
CA GLY A 596 40.63 0.12 -6.80
C GLY A 596 40.93 1.35 -7.65
N GLU A 597 40.49 1.36 -8.92
CA GLU A 597 40.61 2.52 -9.81
C GLU A 597 39.75 3.70 -9.33
N VAL A 598 38.51 3.46 -8.90
CA VAL A 598 37.66 4.50 -8.30
C VAL A 598 38.32 5.13 -7.07
N GLN A 599 38.91 4.33 -6.18
CA GLN A 599 39.66 4.86 -5.03
C GLN A 599 40.88 5.67 -5.45
N ALA A 600 41.59 5.28 -6.52
CA ALA A 600 42.73 6.03 -7.04
C ALA A 600 42.30 7.38 -7.64
N LEU A 601 41.17 7.42 -8.36
CA LEU A 601 40.60 8.65 -8.90
C LEU A 601 40.14 9.59 -7.78
N ALA A 602 39.50 9.06 -6.74
CA ALA A 602 39.08 9.81 -5.55
C ALA A 602 40.26 10.47 -4.84
N GLN A 603 41.34 9.73 -4.57
CA GLN A 603 42.54 10.29 -3.95
C GLN A 603 43.24 11.35 -4.78
N LYS A 604 43.25 11.19 -6.11
CA LYS A 604 43.80 12.18 -7.04
C LYS A 604 42.91 13.40 -7.25
N ASN A 605 41.69 13.41 -6.70
CA ASN A 605 40.65 14.39 -6.99
C ASN A 605 40.35 14.51 -8.51
N ASP A 606 40.41 13.40 -9.25
CA ASP A 606 40.03 13.36 -10.66
C ASP A 606 38.51 13.27 -10.80
N GLU A 607 37.85 14.43 -10.75
CA GLU A 607 36.39 14.52 -10.79
C GLU A 607 35.81 14.01 -12.11
N ALA A 608 36.45 14.32 -13.24
CA ALA A 608 35.99 13.88 -14.55
C ALA A 608 36.06 12.34 -14.68
N GLY A 609 37.15 11.73 -14.20
CA GLY A 609 37.29 10.28 -14.14
C GLY A 609 36.25 9.64 -13.23
N LEU A 610 36.03 10.16 -12.02
CA LEU A 610 35.00 9.65 -11.11
C LEU A 610 33.60 9.73 -11.72
N HIS A 611 33.26 10.85 -12.35
CA HIS A 611 31.98 11.01 -13.04
C HIS A 611 31.81 9.97 -14.16
N ALA A 612 32.85 9.69 -14.94
CA ALA A 612 32.80 8.68 -15.99
C ALA A 612 32.53 7.27 -15.43
N TYR A 613 33.23 6.88 -14.36
CA TYR A 613 33.05 5.58 -13.71
C TYR A 613 31.67 5.42 -13.08
N VAL A 614 31.21 6.45 -12.35
CA VAL A 614 29.89 6.45 -11.72
C VAL A 614 28.78 6.40 -12.77
N ASN A 615 28.89 7.15 -13.86
CA ASN A 615 27.90 7.13 -14.95
C ASN A 615 27.82 5.75 -15.62
N GLU A 616 28.94 5.07 -15.85
CA GLU A 616 28.93 3.73 -16.43
C GLU A 616 28.36 2.68 -15.46
N ALA A 617 28.70 2.76 -14.17
CA ALA A 617 28.07 1.92 -13.15
C ALA A 617 26.56 2.16 -13.08
N MET A 618 26.11 3.42 -13.12
CA MET A 618 24.68 3.75 -13.18
C MET A 618 23.99 3.12 -14.40
N ARG A 619 24.62 3.12 -15.58
CA ARG A 619 24.06 2.44 -16.76
C ARG A 619 23.88 0.94 -16.52
N LEU A 620 24.88 0.30 -15.92
CA LEU A 620 24.89 -1.14 -15.65
C LEU A 620 23.91 -1.57 -14.55
N THR A 621 23.55 -0.67 -13.64
CA THR A 621 22.74 -1.03 -12.45
C THR A 621 21.31 -0.49 -12.49
N SER A 622 21.08 0.62 -13.20
CA SER A 622 19.82 1.36 -13.16
C SER A 622 18.59 0.49 -13.44
N GLY A 623 17.59 0.61 -12.58
CA GLY A 623 16.21 0.15 -12.80
C GLY A 623 15.25 1.25 -13.27
N GLN A 624 15.75 2.41 -13.70
CA GLN A 624 14.91 3.57 -14.02
C GLN A 624 13.94 3.28 -15.17
N ARG A 625 12.71 3.77 -15.02
CA ARG A 625 11.63 3.63 -16.01
C ARG A 625 10.78 4.90 -16.08
N ASN A 626 10.14 5.11 -17.22
CA ASN A 626 9.12 6.14 -17.42
C ASN A 626 7.77 5.48 -17.73
N VAL A 627 6.69 6.24 -17.54
CA VAL A 627 5.33 5.85 -17.96
C VAL A 627 4.68 6.99 -18.74
N ARG A 628 3.96 6.65 -19.80
CA ARG A 628 3.03 7.52 -20.53
C ARG A 628 1.69 6.83 -20.76
N ILE A 629 0.67 7.60 -21.07
CA ILE A 629 -0.64 7.09 -21.51
C ILE A 629 -0.79 7.40 -22.98
N ALA A 630 -1.07 6.39 -23.79
CA ALA A 630 -1.33 6.58 -25.21
C ALA A 630 -2.69 7.27 -25.41
N THR A 631 -2.74 8.28 -26.26
CA THR A 631 -3.99 8.98 -26.65
C THR A 631 -4.48 8.55 -28.03
N VAL A 632 -3.60 7.90 -28.81
CA VAL A 632 -3.86 7.42 -30.17
C VAL A 632 -3.43 5.97 -30.32
N LYS A 633 -3.94 5.31 -31.35
CA LYS A 633 -3.45 4.00 -31.77
C LYS A 633 -2.08 4.12 -32.43
N ASP A 634 -1.14 3.25 -32.06
CA ASP A 634 0.20 3.21 -32.66
C ASP A 634 0.80 1.79 -32.59
N GLU A 635 1.99 1.62 -33.13
CA GLU A 635 2.82 0.41 -33.00
C GLU A 635 4.25 0.82 -32.61
N ILE A 636 4.74 0.27 -31.49
CA ILE A 636 6.06 0.54 -30.90
C ILE A 636 6.73 -0.79 -30.55
N ASP A 637 7.98 -1.00 -30.96
CA ASP A 637 8.72 -2.26 -30.76
C ASP A 637 7.92 -3.50 -31.25
N GLY A 638 7.13 -3.36 -32.33
CA GLY A 638 6.25 -4.41 -32.86
C GLY A 638 5.03 -4.74 -32.00
N GLN A 639 4.79 -3.97 -30.93
CA GLN A 639 3.63 -4.11 -30.06
C GLN A 639 2.56 -3.08 -30.41
N LYS A 640 1.32 -3.54 -30.53
CA LYS A 640 0.16 -2.66 -30.71
C LYS A 640 -0.08 -1.85 -29.44
N VAL A 641 -0.23 -0.54 -29.62
CA VAL A 641 -0.59 0.40 -28.56
C VAL A 641 -1.96 0.98 -28.88
N GLU A 642 -2.90 0.85 -27.96
CA GLU A 642 -4.25 1.42 -28.09
C GLU A 642 -4.43 2.61 -27.13
N PRO A 643 -5.35 3.56 -27.44
CA PRO A 643 -5.67 4.65 -26.53
C PRO A 643 -6.01 4.17 -25.12
N GLY A 644 -5.45 4.84 -24.10
CA GLY A 644 -5.57 4.49 -22.69
C GLY A 644 -4.56 3.45 -22.19
N ASN A 645 -3.76 2.81 -23.08
CA ASN A 645 -2.69 1.92 -22.64
C ASN A 645 -1.61 2.68 -21.89
N ALA A 646 -1.06 2.05 -20.85
CA ALA A 646 0.11 2.55 -20.15
C ALA A 646 1.38 2.08 -20.88
N VAL A 647 2.13 3.00 -21.46
CA VAL A 647 3.40 2.68 -22.13
C VAL A 647 4.53 2.81 -21.12
N VAL A 648 5.10 1.67 -20.70
CA VAL A 648 6.17 1.57 -19.71
C VAL A 648 7.50 1.47 -20.42
N MET A 649 8.34 2.50 -20.28
CA MET A 649 9.64 2.59 -20.94
C MET A 649 10.75 2.22 -19.97
N LEU A 650 11.50 1.16 -20.23
CA LEU A 650 12.56 0.66 -19.35
C LEU A 650 13.92 1.28 -19.71
N LEU A 651 14.18 2.50 -19.24
CA LEU A 651 15.38 3.28 -19.55
C LEU A 651 16.66 2.52 -19.16
N GLY A 652 16.67 1.90 -17.98
CA GLY A 652 17.81 1.10 -17.50
C GLY A 652 18.07 -0.15 -18.34
N ALA A 653 17.01 -0.82 -18.82
CA ALA A 653 17.14 -1.99 -19.70
C ALA A 653 17.65 -1.60 -21.09
N ALA A 654 17.15 -0.49 -21.64
CA ALA A 654 17.61 0.06 -22.91
C ALA A 654 19.10 0.42 -22.87
N GLY A 655 19.57 1.00 -21.75
CA GLY A 655 21.00 1.25 -21.52
C GLY A 655 21.87 -0.02 -21.49
N ARG A 656 21.28 -1.21 -21.35
CA ARG A 656 21.95 -2.52 -21.37
C ARG A 656 21.54 -3.41 -22.55
N ASN A 657 20.88 -2.84 -23.55
CA ASN A 657 20.43 -3.59 -24.72
C ASN A 657 21.61 -3.95 -25.64
N PRO A 658 21.96 -5.24 -25.82
CA PRO A 658 23.11 -5.63 -26.63
C PRO A 658 22.94 -5.36 -28.13
N LYS A 659 21.70 -5.10 -28.60
CA LYS A 659 21.44 -4.68 -29.99
C LYS A 659 21.81 -3.23 -30.27
N GLU A 660 21.90 -2.40 -29.23
CA GLU A 660 22.11 -0.94 -29.36
C GLU A 660 23.43 -0.50 -28.73
N VAL A 661 23.90 -1.21 -27.70
CA VAL A 661 25.11 -0.89 -26.94
C VAL A 661 26.16 -1.99 -27.15
N PRO A 662 27.28 -1.72 -27.84
CA PRO A 662 28.36 -2.70 -27.99
C PRO A 662 28.91 -3.14 -26.64
N ASN A 663 29.10 -4.44 -26.39
CA ASN A 663 29.54 -4.98 -25.09
C ASN A 663 28.71 -4.42 -23.91
N ALA A 664 27.38 -4.44 -24.04
CA ALA A 664 26.44 -3.78 -23.12
C ALA A 664 26.56 -4.23 -21.64
N ASP A 665 27.02 -5.47 -21.40
CA ASP A 665 27.22 -6.05 -20.08
C ASP A 665 28.58 -5.72 -19.46
N LYS A 666 29.52 -5.16 -20.24
CA LYS A 666 30.88 -4.83 -19.78
C LYS A 666 30.96 -3.40 -19.30
N PHE A 667 31.77 -3.20 -18.26
CA PHE A 667 32.14 -1.89 -17.77
C PHE A 667 33.13 -1.23 -18.72
N ASP A 668 32.78 -0.04 -19.22
CA ASP A 668 33.68 0.83 -19.96
C ASP A 668 33.42 2.30 -19.60
N ALA A 669 34.32 2.89 -18.81
CA ALA A 669 34.23 4.29 -18.41
C ALA A 669 34.38 5.28 -19.59
N LYS A 670 34.89 4.84 -20.75
CA LYS A 670 35.07 5.69 -21.94
C LYS A 670 33.93 5.53 -22.96
N ARG A 671 32.88 4.78 -22.60
CA ARG A 671 31.74 4.50 -23.47
C ARG A 671 31.04 5.78 -23.95
N SER A 672 30.67 5.82 -25.24
CA SER A 672 29.87 6.91 -25.79
C SER A 672 28.50 7.01 -25.11
N THR A 673 27.96 8.24 -25.01
CA THR A 673 26.75 8.54 -24.24
C THR A 673 25.50 8.80 -25.10
N ASP A 674 25.51 8.39 -26.37
CA ASP A 674 24.43 8.70 -27.35
C ASP A 674 23.14 7.88 -27.16
N HIS A 675 23.20 6.86 -26.29
CA HIS A 675 22.07 6.00 -25.94
C HIS A 675 21.10 6.70 -24.98
N ILE A 676 19.91 6.12 -24.79
CA ILE A 676 18.94 6.64 -23.82
C ILE A 676 19.54 6.60 -22.40
N LYS A 677 19.45 7.72 -21.68
CA LYS A 677 19.98 7.87 -20.33
C LYS A 677 18.87 7.60 -19.30
N PRO A 678 19.21 7.28 -18.04
CA PRO A 678 18.22 7.09 -16.96
C PRO A 678 17.52 8.39 -16.49
N PHE A 679 17.61 9.47 -17.28
CA PHE A 679 17.14 10.82 -16.94
C PHE A 679 16.03 11.32 -17.89
N SER A 680 15.25 10.40 -18.48
CA SER A 680 14.20 10.71 -19.47
C SER A 680 14.78 11.31 -20.77
N TYR A 681 13.92 11.81 -21.65
CA TYR A 681 14.26 12.40 -22.95
C TYR A 681 13.18 13.42 -23.37
N GLY A 682 13.54 14.38 -24.22
CA GLY A 682 12.61 15.34 -24.82
C GLY A 682 12.05 16.36 -23.81
N GLN A 683 10.77 16.72 -23.97
CA GLN A 683 10.11 17.76 -23.16
C GLN A 683 10.25 17.52 -21.66
N HIS A 684 10.24 16.26 -21.22
CA HIS A 684 10.28 15.85 -19.83
C HIS A 684 11.64 15.27 -19.40
N GLU A 685 12.73 15.66 -20.06
CA GLU A 685 14.09 15.38 -19.55
C GLU A 685 14.29 15.95 -18.13
N CYS A 686 15.01 15.22 -17.28
CA CYS A 686 15.17 15.56 -15.87
C CYS A 686 15.90 16.90 -15.67
N VAL A 687 15.24 17.85 -14.98
CA VAL A 687 15.83 19.15 -14.63
C VAL A 687 16.92 19.06 -13.55
N GLY A 688 16.94 17.97 -12.79
CA GLY A 688 17.89 17.74 -11.69
C GLY A 688 19.00 16.75 -11.99
N GLN A 689 19.23 16.38 -13.27
CA GLN A 689 20.17 15.31 -13.62
C GLN A 689 21.60 15.57 -13.11
N ASP A 690 22.08 16.81 -13.18
CA ASP A 690 23.45 17.15 -12.76
C ASP A 690 23.58 17.14 -11.23
N VAL A 691 22.56 17.61 -10.52
CA VAL A 691 22.49 17.53 -9.05
C VAL A 691 22.46 16.06 -8.59
N ALA A 692 21.69 15.20 -9.27
CA ALA A 692 21.64 13.77 -8.96
C ALA A 692 22.99 13.08 -9.21
N ARG A 693 23.66 13.37 -10.34
CA ARG A 693 25.01 12.85 -10.63
C ARG A 693 26.03 13.33 -9.61
N ALA A 694 26.00 14.62 -9.24
CA ALA A 694 26.88 15.20 -8.23
C ALA A 694 26.67 14.52 -6.87
N PHE A 695 25.41 14.29 -6.47
CA PHE A 695 25.06 13.60 -5.22
C PHE A 695 25.67 12.19 -5.17
N VAL A 696 25.42 11.37 -6.20
CA VAL A 696 25.92 9.98 -6.24
C VAL A 696 27.45 9.97 -6.30
N THR A 697 28.05 10.78 -7.18
CA THR A 697 29.51 10.82 -7.37
C THR A 697 30.21 11.34 -6.11
N GLY A 698 29.67 12.37 -5.46
CA GLY A 698 30.23 12.92 -4.23
C GLY A 698 30.17 11.95 -3.06
N LEU A 699 29.07 11.20 -2.90
CA LEU A 699 29.00 10.12 -1.93
C LEU A 699 29.99 8.99 -2.25
N VAL A 700 30.10 8.56 -3.51
CA VAL A 700 31.10 7.57 -3.94
C VAL A 700 32.53 8.06 -3.59
N LYS A 701 32.84 9.32 -3.87
CA LYS A 701 34.13 9.94 -3.53
C LYS A 701 34.41 9.90 -2.03
N LEU A 702 33.42 10.23 -1.20
CA LEU A 702 33.57 10.20 0.25
C LEU A 702 33.83 8.78 0.78
N VAL A 703 33.13 7.79 0.26
CA VAL A 703 33.22 6.40 0.77
C VAL A 703 34.39 5.64 0.16
N ALA A 704 34.97 6.15 -0.93
CA ALA A 704 36.22 5.64 -1.49
C ALA A 704 37.43 5.81 -0.55
N ASP A 705 37.33 6.74 0.42
CA ASP A 705 38.31 6.90 1.50
C ASP A 705 38.09 5.90 2.65
N LEU A 706 37.05 5.06 2.63
CA LEU A 706 36.86 4.03 3.64
C LEU A 706 37.65 2.78 3.27
N ARG A 707 38.71 2.51 4.02
CA ARG A 707 39.64 1.42 3.76
C ARG A 707 38.95 0.07 3.93
N GLN A 708 39.11 -0.83 2.97
CA GLN A 708 38.52 -2.18 3.01
C GLN A 708 36.98 -2.17 3.12
N LEU A 709 36.31 -1.13 2.56
CA LEU A 709 34.86 -1.03 2.56
C LEU A 709 34.21 -2.28 1.95
N ARG A 710 33.19 -2.81 2.63
CA ARG A 710 32.47 -4.03 2.25
C ARG A 710 31.08 -4.10 2.88
N PRO A 711 30.14 -4.88 2.33
CA PRO A 711 28.92 -5.23 3.05
C PRO A 711 29.24 -5.87 4.41
N ALA A 712 28.46 -5.54 5.43
CA ALA A 712 28.57 -6.19 6.73
C ALA A 712 28.15 -7.68 6.62
N PRO A 713 28.71 -8.59 7.43
CA PRO A 713 28.44 -10.01 7.31
C PRO A 713 26.98 -10.35 7.64
N GLY A 714 26.45 -11.40 7.00
CA GLY A 714 25.10 -11.89 7.30
C GLY A 714 23.99 -11.08 6.66
N GLU A 715 22.81 -11.15 7.27
CA GLU A 715 21.60 -10.53 6.75
C GLU A 715 21.63 -9.00 6.83
N MET A 716 22.47 -8.40 7.69
CA MET A 716 22.53 -6.96 7.89
C MET A 716 23.27 -6.20 6.76
N GLY A 717 24.15 -6.86 6.01
CA GLY A 717 24.78 -6.30 4.81
C GLY A 717 24.02 -6.59 3.53
N LYS A 718 22.83 -7.19 3.60
CA LYS A 718 21.98 -7.48 2.44
C LYS A 718 20.87 -6.45 2.33
N VAL A 719 20.74 -5.86 1.16
CA VAL A 719 19.52 -5.14 0.78
C VAL A 719 18.63 -6.11 0.03
N LYS A 720 17.53 -6.51 0.65
CA LYS A 720 16.61 -7.49 0.06
C LYS A 720 15.69 -6.82 -0.94
N THR A 721 15.56 -7.44 -2.10
CA THR A 721 14.71 -6.93 -3.18
C THR A 721 13.80 -8.02 -3.71
N ILE A 722 12.68 -7.60 -4.29
CA ILE A 722 11.78 -8.46 -5.08
C ILE A 722 11.42 -7.73 -6.37
N GLN A 723 11.09 -8.50 -7.42
CA GLN A 723 10.59 -7.94 -8.67
C GLN A 723 9.05 -7.94 -8.65
N VAL A 724 8.43 -6.77 -8.74
CA VAL A 724 6.97 -6.59 -8.83
C VAL A 724 6.63 -6.02 -10.20
N GLY A 725 6.16 -6.88 -11.10
CA GLY A 725 5.98 -6.51 -12.51
C GLY A 725 7.31 -6.02 -13.12
N THR A 726 7.33 -4.80 -13.64
CA THR A 726 8.54 -4.19 -14.22
C THR A 726 9.42 -3.44 -13.20
N GLU A 727 9.05 -3.36 -11.92
CA GLU A 727 9.78 -2.59 -10.92
C GLU A 727 10.45 -3.46 -9.85
N ARG A 728 11.66 -3.09 -9.46
CA ARG A 728 12.35 -3.63 -8.29
C ARG A 728 11.85 -2.93 -7.04
N ALA A 729 11.36 -3.69 -6.08
CA ALA A 729 10.98 -3.21 -4.75
C ALA A 729 12.01 -3.64 -3.70
N TYR A 730 12.15 -2.84 -2.66
CA TYR A 730 13.14 -2.97 -1.59
C TYR A 730 12.41 -3.23 -0.27
N LEU A 731 12.86 -4.23 0.50
CA LEU A 731 12.40 -4.45 1.86
C LEU A 731 13.12 -3.49 2.80
N ASN A 732 12.36 -2.94 3.77
CA ASN A 732 12.96 -2.13 4.83
C ASN A 732 13.78 -2.98 5.81
N ASP A 733 14.44 -2.34 6.77
CA ASP A 733 15.30 -2.99 7.78
C ASP A 733 14.61 -4.06 8.63
N SER A 734 13.32 -3.90 8.94
CA SER A 734 12.52 -4.90 9.65
C SER A 734 11.86 -5.95 8.74
N TRP A 735 12.09 -5.88 7.42
CA TRP A 735 11.46 -6.71 6.39
C TRP A 735 9.92 -6.74 6.46
N SER A 736 9.31 -5.69 7.01
CA SER A 736 7.86 -5.59 7.19
C SER A 736 7.18 -4.72 6.13
N TYR A 737 7.96 -3.97 5.36
CA TYR A 737 7.46 -3.04 4.37
C TYR A 737 8.23 -3.10 3.06
N LEU A 738 7.51 -3.06 1.94
CA LEU A 738 8.05 -2.95 0.59
C LEU A 738 7.98 -1.49 0.10
N GLY A 739 9.14 -0.91 -0.15
CA GLY A 739 9.33 0.40 -0.78
C GLY A 739 9.93 0.29 -2.18
N PHE A 740 10.14 1.44 -2.83
CA PHE A 740 10.81 1.54 -4.14
C PHE A 740 12.23 2.06 -4.04
N ASP A 741 12.68 2.30 -2.81
CA ASP A 741 13.97 2.89 -2.52
C ASP A 741 14.65 2.08 -1.43
N ALA A 742 15.96 1.91 -1.56
CA ALA A 742 16.77 1.26 -0.52
C ALA A 742 16.71 2.10 0.77
N SER A 743 16.48 1.45 1.91
CA SER A 743 16.33 2.14 3.20
C SER A 743 17.40 1.82 4.23
N THR A 744 18.21 0.79 3.99
CA THR A 744 19.24 0.31 4.92
C THR A 744 20.30 -0.46 4.14
N TRP A 745 21.56 -0.31 4.52
CA TRP A 745 22.65 -1.20 4.10
C TRP A 745 23.82 -1.05 5.07
N LYS A 746 24.05 -2.06 5.93
CA LYS A 746 25.18 -2.02 6.84
C LYS A 746 26.46 -2.43 6.13
N VAL A 747 27.50 -1.66 6.34
CA VAL A 747 28.84 -1.87 5.77
C VAL A 747 29.88 -1.93 6.86
N HIS A 748 30.98 -2.64 6.60
CA HIS A 748 32.20 -2.67 7.43
C HIS A 748 33.36 -1.99 6.69
N PHE A 749 34.27 -1.40 7.44
CA PHE A 749 35.51 -0.80 6.93
C PHE A 749 36.57 -0.69 8.04
N ASP A 750 37.83 -0.53 7.68
CA ASP A 750 38.98 -0.68 8.55
C ASP A 750 39.70 0.68 8.76
N GLY A 751 38.91 1.74 8.93
CA GLY A 751 39.38 3.13 9.00
C GLY A 751 39.46 3.83 7.65
N HIS A 752 40.36 4.81 7.52
CA HIS A 752 40.51 5.63 6.31
C HIS A 752 41.66 5.16 5.41
N GLY A 753 41.56 5.44 4.11
CA GLY A 753 42.53 5.13 3.07
C GLY A 753 42.04 4.14 2.01
N GLN A 754 42.96 3.70 1.14
CA GLN A 754 42.70 2.72 0.09
C GLN A 754 42.71 1.28 0.60
N GLY A 755 41.96 0.40 -0.07
CA GLY A 755 41.99 -1.04 0.21
C GLY A 755 40.74 -1.74 -0.31
N THR A 756 40.95 -2.90 -0.92
CA THR A 756 39.90 -3.77 -1.47
C THR A 756 39.82 -5.07 -0.67
N TYR A 757 38.64 -5.40 -0.13
CA TYR A 757 38.50 -6.51 0.82
C TYR A 757 38.69 -7.88 0.15
N GLU A 758 39.45 -8.76 0.80
CA GLU A 758 39.82 -10.10 0.29
C GLU A 758 39.27 -11.26 1.13
N GLY A 759 38.49 -10.98 2.19
CA GLY A 759 37.93 -12.03 3.03
C GLY A 759 36.60 -12.60 2.53
N ASP A 760 36.07 -13.61 3.24
CA ASP A 760 34.77 -14.19 2.95
C ASP A 760 33.67 -13.11 3.03
N GLN A 761 32.94 -12.92 1.93
CA GLN A 761 31.78 -12.04 1.85
C GLN A 761 30.46 -12.77 2.14
N GLU A 762 30.48 -14.11 2.13
CA GLU A 762 29.28 -14.89 2.45
C GLU A 762 29.05 -14.96 3.97
N PRO A 763 27.78 -14.88 4.42
CA PRO A 763 27.44 -15.31 5.77
C PRO A 763 27.97 -16.73 6.01
N ASN A 764 28.42 -17.04 7.22
CA ASN A 764 28.55 -18.44 7.64
C ASN A 764 27.29 -19.21 7.19
N LYS A 765 27.46 -20.36 6.52
CA LYS A 765 26.35 -21.21 6.05
C LYS A 765 25.28 -21.26 7.15
N PRO A 766 23.99 -20.99 6.84
CA PRO A 766 22.94 -21.02 7.83
C PRO A 766 23.02 -22.34 8.59
N ILE A 767 23.28 -22.25 9.89
CA ILE A 767 23.35 -23.40 10.76
C ILE A 767 21.91 -23.70 11.15
N ASP A 768 21.46 -24.93 10.91
CA ASP A 768 20.19 -25.42 11.43
C ASP A 768 20.03 -25.05 12.92
N MET A 769 18.85 -24.57 13.32
CA MET A 769 18.64 -24.07 14.70
C MET A 769 18.95 -25.14 15.75
N GLY A 770 18.62 -26.40 15.50
CA GLY A 770 18.99 -27.51 16.38
C GLY A 770 20.50 -27.68 16.50
N ARG A 771 21.21 -27.58 15.37
CA ARG A 771 22.68 -27.58 15.34
C ARG A 771 23.29 -26.35 16.03
N TYR A 772 22.67 -25.18 15.93
CA TYR A 772 23.13 -23.96 16.61
C TYR A 772 22.98 -24.09 18.14
N TYR A 773 21.82 -24.57 18.61
CA TYR A 773 21.61 -24.86 20.03
C TYR A 773 22.58 -25.90 20.56
N TYR A 774 22.83 -26.97 19.80
CA TYR A 774 23.82 -27.98 20.15
C TYR A 774 25.23 -27.38 20.30
N ILE A 775 25.65 -26.50 19.38
CA ILE A 775 26.95 -25.82 19.45
C ILE A 775 27.03 -24.90 20.67
N LEU A 776 25.98 -24.13 20.96
CA LEU A 776 25.90 -23.28 22.15
C LEU A 776 25.99 -24.09 23.44
N GLN A 777 25.27 -25.21 23.51
CA GLN A 777 25.27 -26.10 24.67
C GLN A 777 26.66 -26.73 24.88
N LYS A 778 27.29 -27.21 23.81
CA LYS A 778 28.66 -27.75 23.84
C LYS A 778 29.69 -26.70 24.25
N ARG A 779 29.52 -25.45 23.82
CA ARG A 779 30.42 -24.34 24.17
C ARG A 779 30.23 -23.90 25.62
N LYS A 780 28.99 -23.85 26.10
CA LYS A 780 28.64 -23.67 27.52
C LYS A 780 29.27 -24.76 28.38
N GLU A 781 29.14 -26.03 27.99
CA GLU A 781 29.79 -27.15 28.69
C GLU A 781 31.32 -27.05 28.71
N SER A 782 31.94 -26.62 27.61
CA SER A 782 33.39 -26.42 27.57
C SER A 782 33.86 -25.28 28.50
N LEU A 783 33.10 -24.18 28.56
CA LEU A 783 33.37 -23.06 29.46
C LEU A 783 33.19 -23.47 30.93
N LEU A 784 32.16 -24.25 31.23
CA LEU A 784 31.92 -24.77 32.58
C LEU A 784 32.98 -25.79 33.01
N LYS A 785 33.53 -26.59 32.10
CA LYS A 785 34.66 -27.49 32.36
C LYS A 785 36.02 -26.77 32.49
N GLY A 786 36.17 -25.60 31.86
CA GLY A 786 37.36 -24.77 31.99
C GLY A 786 37.41 -23.91 33.27
N VAL A 787 36.31 -23.84 34.03
CA VAL A 787 36.21 -23.14 35.33
C VAL A 787 36.48 -24.10 36.51
N SER A 788 36.72 -25.39 36.23
CA SER A 788 37.05 -26.42 37.21
C SER A 788 38.49 -26.97 37.09
N ALA A 789 39.43 -26.17 36.58
CA ALA A 789 40.86 -26.51 36.54
C ALA A 789 41.68 -25.49 37.33
#